data_AF-A0A2S6RHG3-F1
#
_entry.id   AF-A0A2S6RHG3-F1
#
_cell.length_a   1.000
_cell.length_b   1.000
_cell.length_c   1.000
_cell.angle_alpha   90.00
_cell.angle_beta   90.00
_cell.angle_gamma   90.00
#
_symmetry.space_group_name_H-M   'P 1'
#
loop_
_entity.id
_entity.type
_entity.pdbx_description
1 polymer ?
#
loop_
_entity_poly.entity_id
_entity_poly.type
_entity_poly.pdbx_seq_one_letter_code
_entity_poly.pdbx_strand_id
1 'polypeptide(L)'
;MQNKIFNFIDRPLILILIGASYGIPLTSWPAFIALLIALYAAVLNRIDTKTISWFFALIIIGAVLITRYSINLPSIEMGEQIYSPDDKILNNILPESIRKDAKEDIEKLELPFEIPPANIEKNTNPWAFSADSFFTNPKMTRIIYSLDFKDRYDLRVGKLNDARYNFFGTDNKTNLIYGKWGAYYPLIFSFLLPQSMHSSKMCWTGKFYLKDNNKWNKFYTEEEKCIYLKREFWKNKKNLQIYAFDFNRNLPLSLSIKNHKNTLLYLLSIFSSISILLLLTRLNKSDFLILSIFTLSIVIFIVSQQQNGYPAGFSELPYMSRGNDGLTHYSFAREMSETLSKGNLIEWLRGRENIFYYMPGMRYAWAMTMPIFGESVLGLLLFVSLAPLAIRNILKKLTNDTWYKILLMTFLFIPILEAFGFFQLYLIKYTFLGFGAGIAITSLIISVNLFWQKNDYEHKIFELILIGLLFAFAISLRPNFAISIFILLLGISFYFFHTKQNIKKLFYFGLGFSPFLLIPLHNYHFGKILVPITASATIKNNMPNHPDIWIDCFNSSEIACSRIIDHIGIWISYKEPWYILIFLLLWIIIFHKNSSYFEKILATSMIAGHLQFLFYEGVARYSHGIWLISFLTCIPIICNTVWPRIDKVYKLIKNYKYYN
;
A
#
# COMPACT_ATOMS: atom_id res chain seq x y z
N MET A 1 -38.81 10.16 -8.50
CA MET A 1 -38.12 8.96 -7.95
C MET A 1 -36.89 8.54 -8.77
N GLN A 2 -36.84 8.82 -10.08
CA GLN A 2 -35.70 8.52 -10.96
C GLN A 2 -34.38 9.24 -10.63
N ASN A 3 -34.36 10.45 -10.05
CA ASN A 3 -33.10 11.18 -9.76
C ASN A 3 -32.30 10.71 -8.53
N LYS A 4 -32.82 9.84 -7.66
CA LYS A 4 -32.08 9.37 -6.46
C LYS A 4 -31.35 8.04 -6.67
N ILE A 5 -31.80 7.20 -7.61
CA ILE A 5 -31.20 5.88 -7.89
C ILE A 5 -29.86 6.02 -8.63
N PHE A 6 -29.72 7.02 -9.51
CA PHE A 6 -28.47 7.27 -10.24
C PHE A 6 -27.27 7.59 -9.31
N ASN A 7 -27.47 8.36 -8.23
CA ASN A 7 -26.37 8.80 -7.34
C ASN A 7 -25.54 7.68 -6.67
N PHE A 8 -26.05 6.46 -6.54
CA PHE A 8 -25.30 5.34 -5.94
C PHE A 8 -24.57 4.50 -6.98
N ILE A 9 -25.14 4.34 -8.18
CA ILE A 9 -24.57 3.53 -9.26
C ILE A 9 -23.46 4.27 -10.00
N ASP A 10 -23.58 5.59 -10.14
CA ASP A 10 -22.62 6.43 -10.87
C ASP A 10 -21.20 6.37 -10.28
N ARG A 11 -21.09 6.20 -8.96
CA ARG A 11 -19.82 6.19 -8.21
C ARG A 11 -18.91 5.01 -8.55
N PRO A 12 -19.35 3.74 -8.45
CA PRO A 12 -18.56 2.63 -8.94
C PRO A 12 -18.42 2.65 -10.47
N LEU A 13 -19.44 3.13 -11.19
CA LEU A 13 -19.44 3.09 -12.66
C LEU A 13 -18.33 3.95 -13.28
N ILE A 14 -18.08 5.16 -12.78
CA ILE A 14 -16.97 5.99 -13.30
C ILE A 14 -15.60 5.30 -13.10
N LEU A 15 -15.39 4.63 -11.98
CA LEU A 15 -14.16 3.88 -11.72
C LEU A 15 -14.02 2.69 -12.68
N ILE A 16 -15.12 2.00 -12.97
CA ILE A 16 -15.17 0.90 -13.94
C ILE A 16 -14.85 1.40 -15.35
N LEU A 17 -15.42 2.54 -15.79
CA LEU A 17 -15.13 3.11 -17.10
C LEU A 17 -13.65 3.46 -17.23
N ILE A 18 -13.05 4.12 -16.23
CA ILE A 18 -11.62 4.42 -16.25
C ILE A 18 -10.78 3.13 -16.23
N GLY A 19 -11.16 2.13 -15.44
CA GLY A 19 -10.50 0.82 -15.47
C GLY A 19 -10.58 0.15 -16.85
N ALA A 20 -11.73 0.23 -17.52
CA ALA A 20 -11.96 -0.34 -18.84
C ALA A 20 -11.12 0.35 -19.93
N SER A 21 -10.83 1.65 -19.81
CA SER A 21 -9.93 2.37 -20.72
C SER A 21 -8.55 1.72 -20.79
N TYR A 22 -7.99 1.29 -19.65
CA TYR A 22 -6.63 0.72 -19.56
C TYR A 22 -6.61 -0.80 -19.65
N GLY A 23 -7.65 -1.49 -19.15
CA GLY A 23 -7.67 -2.95 -18.99
C GLY A 23 -6.94 -3.41 -17.73
N ILE A 24 -7.23 -4.64 -17.30
CA ILE A 24 -6.65 -5.23 -16.08
C ILE A 24 -5.40 -6.05 -16.47
N PRO A 25 -4.30 -5.99 -15.70
CA PRO A 25 -4.14 -5.22 -14.45
C PRO A 25 -3.83 -3.73 -14.65
N LEU A 26 -4.31 -2.88 -13.72
CA LEU A 26 -4.19 -1.42 -13.72
C LEU A 26 -2.85 -0.98 -13.11
N THR A 27 -1.74 -1.35 -13.75
CA THR A 27 -0.38 -1.22 -13.18
C THR A 27 0.38 0.03 -13.63
N SER A 28 -0.25 1.00 -14.30
CA SER A 28 0.45 2.18 -14.85
C SER A 28 0.16 3.47 -14.09
N TRP A 29 1.15 4.37 -14.01
CA TRP A 29 0.96 5.69 -13.40
C TRP A 29 -0.20 6.51 -14.00
N PRO A 30 -0.42 6.56 -15.33
CA PRO A 30 -1.57 7.27 -15.89
C PRO A 30 -2.91 6.65 -15.46
N ALA A 31 -3.01 5.31 -15.38
CA ALA A 31 -4.20 4.65 -14.87
C ALA A 31 -4.45 5.02 -13.41
N PHE A 32 -3.40 5.04 -12.58
CA PHE A 32 -3.49 5.47 -11.19
C PHE A 32 -3.99 6.91 -11.05
N ILE A 33 -3.42 7.87 -11.79
CA ILE A 33 -3.84 9.27 -11.74
C ILE A 33 -5.30 9.42 -12.20
N ALA A 34 -5.71 8.73 -13.27
CA ALA A 34 -7.07 8.78 -13.75
C ALA A 34 -8.07 8.20 -12.73
N LEU A 35 -7.75 7.05 -12.13
CA LEU A 35 -8.55 6.44 -11.07
C LEU A 35 -8.62 7.32 -9.82
N LEU A 36 -7.52 7.99 -9.48
CA LEU A 36 -7.46 8.90 -8.35
C LEU A 36 -8.42 10.09 -8.52
N ILE A 37 -8.46 10.70 -9.72
CA ILE A 37 -9.40 11.77 -10.05
C ILE A 37 -10.84 11.26 -10.00
N ALA A 38 -11.12 10.10 -10.59
CA ALA A 38 -12.45 9.48 -10.56
C ALA A 38 -12.89 9.15 -9.13
N LEU A 39 -12.00 8.63 -8.29
CA LEU A 39 -12.24 8.32 -6.88
C LEU A 39 -12.60 9.58 -6.09
N TYR A 40 -11.85 10.67 -6.29
CA TYR A 40 -12.15 11.96 -5.66
C TYR A 40 -13.51 12.49 -6.09
N ALA A 41 -13.85 12.41 -7.38
CA ALA A 41 -15.15 12.81 -7.89
C ALA A 41 -16.28 11.98 -7.27
N ALA A 42 -16.09 10.67 -7.15
CA ALA A 42 -17.06 9.75 -6.53
C ALA A 42 -17.28 10.04 -5.04
N VAL A 43 -16.19 10.19 -4.26
CA VAL A 43 -16.24 10.42 -2.82
C VAL A 43 -16.83 11.80 -2.49
N LEU A 44 -16.49 12.82 -3.28
CA LEU A 44 -16.99 14.19 -3.07
C LEU A 44 -18.36 14.44 -3.72
N ASN A 45 -18.96 13.42 -4.35
CA ASN A 45 -20.23 13.54 -5.09
C ASN A 45 -20.20 14.65 -6.15
N ARG A 46 -19.09 14.72 -6.90
CA ARG A 46 -18.80 15.68 -7.97
C ARG A 46 -18.82 15.03 -9.35
N ILE A 47 -19.69 14.03 -9.54
CA ILE A 47 -19.92 13.37 -10.82
C ILE A 47 -21.05 14.09 -11.56
N ASP A 48 -20.90 14.31 -12.86
CA ASP A 48 -21.96 14.84 -13.72
C ASP A 48 -23.11 13.82 -13.84
N THR A 49 -24.34 14.29 -13.66
CA THR A 49 -25.55 13.45 -13.71
C THR A 49 -26.28 13.57 -15.04
N LYS A 50 -25.79 14.40 -15.98
CA LYS A 50 -26.38 14.56 -17.30
C LYS A 50 -26.26 13.26 -18.11
N THR A 51 -27.41 12.70 -18.50
CA THR A 51 -27.50 11.48 -19.31
C THR A 51 -26.66 11.55 -20.59
N ILE A 52 -26.59 12.73 -21.23
CA ILE A 52 -25.81 12.92 -22.45
C ILE A 52 -24.30 12.78 -22.22
N SER A 53 -23.77 13.24 -21.07
CA SER A 53 -22.35 13.09 -20.72
C SER A 53 -22.00 11.61 -20.55
N TRP A 54 -22.88 10.84 -19.91
CA TRP A 54 -22.74 9.38 -19.74
C TRP A 54 -22.84 8.63 -21.06
N PHE A 55 -23.77 9.00 -21.93
CA PHE A 55 -23.90 8.41 -23.26
C PHE A 55 -22.61 8.56 -24.07
N PHE A 56 -22.01 9.76 -24.11
CA PHE A 56 -20.73 9.97 -24.78
C PHE A 56 -19.57 9.22 -24.11
N ALA A 57 -19.53 9.15 -22.78
CA ALA A 57 -18.51 8.36 -22.09
C ALA A 57 -18.60 6.86 -22.44
N LEU A 58 -19.81 6.31 -22.56
CA LEU A 58 -20.03 4.93 -23.00
C LEU A 58 -19.63 4.71 -24.46
N ILE A 59 -19.91 5.67 -25.36
CA ILE A 59 -19.43 5.60 -26.74
C ILE A 59 -17.91 5.57 -26.80
N ILE A 60 -17.23 6.43 -26.03
CA ILE A 60 -15.77 6.49 -25.98
C ILE A 60 -15.21 5.13 -25.53
N ILE A 61 -15.73 4.56 -24.44
CA ILE A 61 -15.29 3.24 -23.97
C ILE A 61 -15.59 2.14 -25.00
N GLY A 62 -16.78 2.15 -25.60
CA GLY A 62 -17.14 1.21 -26.66
C GLY A 62 -16.15 1.24 -27.82
N ALA A 63 -15.79 2.44 -28.29
CA ALA A 63 -14.81 2.63 -29.36
C ALA A 63 -13.41 2.11 -28.97
N VAL A 64 -12.95 2.38 -27.73
CA VAL A 64 -11.66 1.88 -27.23
C VAL A 64 -11.63 0.35 -27.17
N LEU A 65 -12.70 -0.27 -26.65
CA LEU A 65 -12.80 -1.73 -26.54
C LEU A 65 -12.85 -2.39 -27.93
N ILE A 66 -13.62 -1.84 -28.86
CA ILE A 66 -13.67 -2.32 -30.26
C ILE A 66 -12.29 -2.19 -30.91
N THR A 67 -11.60 -1.07 -30.71
CA THR A 67 -10.25 -0.85 -31.26
C THR A 67 -9.26 -1.85 -30.69
N ARG A 68 -9.30 -2.09 -29.37
CA ARG A 68 -8.44 -3.06 -28.69
C ARG A 68 -8.69 -4.49 -29.18
N TYR A 69 -9.94 -4.87 -29.37
CA TYR A 69 -10.30 -6.17 -29.93
C TYR A 69 -9.85 -6.33 -31.39
N SER A 70 -9.93 -5.26 -32.18
CA SER A 70 -9.58 -5.28 -33.61
C SER A 70 -8.06 -5.28 -33.85
N ILE A 71 -7.27 -4.69 -32.94
CA ILE A 71 -5.81 -4.66 -33.06
C ILE A 71 -5.23 -5.96 -32.50
N ASN A 72 -4.83 -6.87 -33.40
CA ASN A 72 -4.12 -8.08 -33.01
C ASN A 72 -2.71 -7.73 -32.48
N LEU A 73 -2.51 -7.87 -31.16
CA LEU A 73 -1.22 -7.72 -30.49
C LEU A 73 -0.51 -9.07 -30.40
N PRO A 74 0.81 -9.12 -30.65
CA PRO A 74 1.59 -10.33 -30.45
C PRO A 74 1.62 -10.71 -28.96
N SER A 75 1.10 -11.88 -28.62
CA SER A 75 1.17 -12.43 -27.26
C SER A 75 2.52 -13.11 -27.04
N ILE A 76 3.28 -12.61 -26.06
CA ILE A 76 4.56 -13.18 -25.65
C ILE A 76 4.33 -13.88 -24.30
N GLU A 77 4.56 -15.19 -24.24
CA GLU A 77 4.65 -15.87 -22.94
C GLU A 77 6.00 -15.53 -22.32
N MET A 78 5.96 -15.08 -21.08
CA MET A 78 7.12 -14.73 -20.28
C MET A 78 7.19 -15.63 -19.05
N GLY A 79 8.35 -16.23 -18.81
CA GLY A 79 8.72 -16.92 -17.59
C GLY A 79 9.81 -16.16 -16.87
N GLU A 80 9.69 -16.03 -15.55
CA GLU A 80 10.73 -15.47 -14.69
C GLU A 80 10.94 -16.36 -13.47
N GLN A 81 12.19 -16.48 -13.02
CA GLN A 81 12.54 -17.21 -11.80
C GLN A 81 13.88 -16.73 -11.24
N ILE A 82 14.00 -16.70 -9.91
CA ILE A 82 15.31 -16.56 -9.25
C ILE A 82 16.06 -17.86 -9.42
N TYR A 83 17.22 -17.81 -10.06
CA TYR A 83 18.00 -18.99 -10.40
C TYR A 83 18.78 -19.49 -9.18
N SER A 84 18.66 -20.78 -8.91
CA SER A 84 19.46 -21.52 -7.95
C SER A 84 20.04 -22.76 -8.64
N PRO A 85 21.33 -23.07 -8.49
CA PRO A 85 21.92 -24.30 -8.98
C PRO A 85 21.25 -25.57 -8.42
N ASP A 86 20.59 -25.45 -7.27
CA ASP A 86 19.91 -26.57 -6.60
C ASP A 86 18.43 -26.72 -7.00
N ASP A 87 17.89 -25.82 -7.84
CA ASP A 87 16.51 -25.93 -8.33
C ASP A 87 16.42 -27.02 -9.42
N LYS A 88 16.10 -28.25 -9.00
CA LYS A 88 16.03 -29.42 -9.88
C LYS A 88 15.03 -29.24 -11.02
N ILE A 89 13.93 -28.51 -10.82
CA ILE A 89 12.86 -28.41 -11.82
C ILE A 89 13.25 -27.43 -12.92
N LEU A 90 13.71 -26.25 -12.54
CA LEU A 90 14.21 -25.26 -13.50
C LEU A 90 15.40 -25.83 -14.28
N ASN A 91 16.34 -26.48 -13.59
CA ASN A 91 17.54 -27.07 -14.20
C ASN A 91 17.27 -28.26 -15.14
N ASN A 92 16.11 -28.91 -15.02
CA ASN A 92 15.69 -29.96 -15.95
C ASN A 92 15.08 -29.41 -17.24
N ILE A 93 14.53 -28.20 -17.20
CA ILE A 93 13.86 -27.56 -18.34
C ILE A 93 14.83 -26.68 -19.14
N LEU A 94 15.84 -26.12 -18.48
CA LEU A 94 16.88 -25.35 -19.14
C LEU A 94 17.76 -26.25 -20.04
N PRO A 95 18.08 -25.81 -21.27
CA PRO A 95 19.06 -26.50 -22.11
C PRO A 95 20.41 -26.64 -21.41
N GLU A 96 21.08 -27.76 -21.63
CA GLU A 96 22.34 -28.10 -20.94
C GLU A 96 23.41 -27.00 -21.04
N SER A 97 23.59 -26.42 -22.24
CA SER A 97 24.55 -25.33 -22.46
C SER A 97 24.21 -24.07 -21.65
N ILE A 98 22.92 -23.75 -21.53
CA ILE A 98 22.43 -22.59 -20.79
C ILE A 98 22.56 -22.82 -19.29
N ARG A 99 22.24 -24.03 -18.82
CA ARG A 99 22.39 -24.42 -17.41
C ARG A 99 23.86 -24.36 -16.98
N LYS A 100 24.77 -24.89 -17.80
CA LYS A 100 26.21 -24.85 -17.52
C LYS A 100 26.70 -23.41 -17.41
N ASP A 101 26.37 -22.57 -18.39
CA ASP A 101 26.70 -21.15 -18.37
C ASP A 101 26.12 -20.42 -17.14
N ALA A 102 24.86 -20.70 -16.77
CA ALA A 102 24.22 -20.07 -15.62
C ALA A 102 24.92 -20.45 -14.31
N LYS A 103 25.34 -21.72 -14.17
CA LYS A 103 26.10 -22.19 -13.01
C LYS A 103 27.46 -21.51 -12.94
N GLU A 104 28.20 -21.48 -14.05
CA GLU A 104 29.50 -20.78 -14.13
C GLU A 104 29.39 -19.28 -13.83
N ASP A 105 28.33 -18.62 -14.32
CA ASP A 105 28.10 -17.20 -14.04
C ASP A 105 27.79 -16.97 -12.55
N ILE A 106 26.97 -17.81 -11.91
CA ILE A 106 26.71 -17.72 -10.45
C ILE A 106 28.00 -17.90 -9.65
N GLU A 107 28.82 -18.91 -9.99
CA GLU A 107 30.09 -19.17 -9.30
C GLU A 107 31.02 -17.94 -9.38
N LYS A 108 31.05 -17.24 -10.51
CA LYS A 108 31.83 -16.01 -10.70
C LYS A 108 31.31 -14.79 -9.96
N LEU A 109 30.02 -14.74 -9.62
CA LEU A 109 29.45 -13.60 -8.88
C LEU A 109 29.88 -13.59 -7.42
N GLU A 110 30.38 -14.72 -6.90
CA GLU A 110 30.75 -14.90 -5.49
C GLU A 110 29.68 -14.34 -4.55
N LEU A 111 28.42 -14.73 -4.81
CA LEU A 111 27.29 -14.21 -4.06
C LEU A 111 27.49 -14.48 -2.58
N PRO A 112 27.28 -13.47 -1.73
CA PRO A 112 27.66 -13.57 -0.33
C PRO A 112 26.53 -14.24 0.51
N PHE A 113 25.54 -14.84 -0.17
CA PHE A 113 24.44 -15.60 0.39
C PHE A 113 24.11 -16.80 -0.50
N GLU A 114 23.61 -17.87 0.10
CA GLU A 114 23.10 -19.03 -0.62
C GLU A 114 21.68 -18.74 -1.13
N ILE A 115 21.37 -19.19 -2.35
CA ILE A 115 20.05 -19.00 -2.96
C ILE A 115 19.25 -20.30 -2.80
N PRO A 116 18.23 -20.34 -1.91
CA PRO A 116 17.41 -21.52 -1.76
C PRO A 116 16.66 -21.82 -3.07
N PRO A 117 16.50 -23.11 -3.44
CA PRO A 117 15.77 -23.49 -4.63
C PRO A 117 14.32 -22.99 -4.57
N ALA A 118 13.84 -22.40 -5.66
CA ALA A 118 12.47 -21.89 -5.72
C ALA A 118 11.45 -23.03 -5.72
N ASN A 119 11.82 -24.15 -6.36
CA ASN A 119 11.02 -25.37 -6.45
C ASN A 119 11.71 -26.53 -5.73
N ILE A 120 11.06 -27.04 -4.67
CA ILE A 120 11.57 -28.15 -3.85
C ILE A 120 10.81 -29.46 -4.15
N GLU A 121 9.50 -29.36 -4.38
CA GLU A 121 8.63 -30.47 -4.75
C GLU A 121 8.33 -30.44 -6.26
N LYS A 122 8.14 -31.61 -6.87
CA LYS A 122 7.78 -31.75 -8.30
C LYS A 122 6.48 -31.01 -8.62
N ASN A 123 6.58 -29.74 -8.95
CA ASN A 123 5.55 -28.95 -9.59
C ASN A 123 5.70 -29.05 -11.12
N THR A 124 4.61 -28.89 -11.86
CA THR A 124 4.61 -28.97 -13.33
C THR A 124 5.15 -27.71 -14.00
N ASN A 125 5.20 -26.57 -13.30
CA ASN A 125 5.67 -25.28 -13.83
C ASN A 125 6.90 -24.78 -13.04
N PRO A 126 8.09 -24.63 -13.68
CA PRO A 126 9.29 -24.12 -12.99
C PRO A 126 9.28 -22.60 -12.75
N TRP A 127 8.37 -21.88 -13.42
CA TRP A 127 8.33 -20.43 -13.45
C TRP A 127 7.52 -19.87 -12.28
N ALA A 128 7.87 -18.67 -11.83
CA ALA A 128 7.19 -18.03 -10.71
C ALA A 128 5.78 -17.56 -11.11
N PHE A 129 4.83 -17.60 -10.18
CA PHE A 129 3.55 -16.91 -10.31
C PHE A 129 3.73 -15.38 -10.29
N SER A 130 2.91 -14.66 -11.06
CA SER A 130 2.79 -13.21 -11.04
C SER A 130 1.34 -12.80 -10.84
N ALA A 131 1.08 -11.83 -9.96
CA ALA A 131 -0.24 -11.24 -9.80
C ALA A 131 -0.75 -10.53 -11.07
N ASP A 132 0.16 -10.08 -11.95
CA ASP A 132 -0.21 -9.47 -13.23
C ASP A 132 -0.99 -10.44 -14.14
N SER A 133 -0.82 -11.76 -13.94
CA SER A 133 -1.52 -12.80 -14.71
C SER A 133 -2.74 -13.36 -14.00
N PHE A 134 -3.23 -12.76 -12.92
CA PHE A 134 -4.33 -13.31 -12.09
C PHE A 134 -5.56 -13.78 -12.89
N PHE A 135 -6.00 -13.01 -13.89
CA PHE A 135 -7.17 -13.32 -14.73
C PHE A 135 -6.83 -14.08 -16.02
N THR A 136 -5.56 -14.48 -16.18
CA THR A 136 -5.07 -15.16 -17.37
C THR A 136 -4.49 -16.51 -16.98
N ASN A 137 -4.46 -17.46 -17.91
CA ASN A 137 -3.84 -18.77 -17.70
C ASN A 137 -2.56 -18.90 -18.53
N PRO A 138 -1.48 -18.20 -18.17
CA PRO A 138 -0.22 -18.28 -18.90
C PRO A 138 0.40 -19.68 -18.75
N LYS A 139 1.24 -20.05 -19.71
CA LYS A 139 2.00 -21.32 -19.64
C LYS A 139 3.22 -21.21 -18.72
N MET A 140 3.73 -20.00 -18.53
CA MET A 140 4.90 -19.71 -17.70
C MET A 140 4.50 -18.81 -16.53
N THR A 141 5.00 -17.56 -16.46
CA THR A 141 4.67 -16.59 -15.41
C THR A 141 3.48 -15.72 -15.82
N ARG A 142 3.53 -15.11 -17.01
CA ARG A 142 2.48 -14.21 -17.53
C ARG A 142 2.58 -14.01 -19.03
N ILE A 143 1.55 -13.39 -19.62
CA ILE A 143 1.54 -12.96 -21.03
C ILE A 143 1.81 -11.46 -21.08
N ILE A 144 2.73 -11.04 -21.95
CA ILE A 144 3.02 -9.62 -22.24
C ILE A 144 2.79 -9.33 -23.72
N TYR A 145 2.46 -8.07 -24.06
CA TYR A 145 2.19 -7.65 -25.44
C TYR A 145 3.29 -6.76 -26.05
N SER A 146 4.29 -6.42 -25.25
CA SER A 146 5.49 -5.70 -25.66
C SER A 146 6.67 -6.20 -24.84
N LEU A 147 7.79 -6.44 -25.51
CA LEU A 147 9.08 -6.71 -24.87
C LEU A 147 9.90 -5.43 -24.94
N ASP A 148 9.77 -4.55 -23.95
CA ASP A 148 10.48 -3.27 -23.90
C ASP A 148 10.72 -2.90 -22.44
N PHE A 149 11.92 -3.21 -21.94
CA PHE A 149 12.31 -2.96 -20.56
C PHE A 149 13.79 -2.60 -20.47
N LYS A 150 14.12 -1.70 -19.54
CA LYS A 150 15.51 -1.27 -19.27
C LYS A 150 16.15 -2.09 -18.17
N ASP A 151 15.35 -2.60 -17.24
CA ASP A 151 15.79 -3.45 -16.14
C ASP A 151 14.66 -4.38 -15.65
N ARG A 152 14.98 -5.19 -14.64
CA ARG A 152 14.03 -6.11 -13.98
C ARG A 152 12.84 -5.43 -13.30
N TYR A 153 12.95 -4.17 -12.91
CA TYR A 153 11.91 -3.47 -12.18
C TYR A 153 10.84 -2.97 -13.14
N ASP A 154 11.20 -2.57 -14.36
CA ASP A 154 10.24 -2.27 -15.44
C ASP A 154 9.34 -3.48 -15.75
N LEU A 155 9.90 -4.69 -15.64
CA LEU A 155 9.15 -5.93 -15.76
C LEU A 155 8.30 -6.25 -14.51
N ARG A 156 8.36 -5.49 -13.42
CA ARG A 156 7.59 -5.79 -12.19
C ARG A 156 7.71 -7.24 -11.73
N VAL A 157 8.93 -7.74 -11.62
CA VAL A 157 9.22 -9.12 -11.17
C VAL A 157 8.84 -9.27 -9.69
N GLY A 158 7.58 -9.64 -9.40
CA GLY A 158 7.05 -9.77 -8.04
C GLY A 158 7.74 -10.83 -7.21
N LYS A 159 8.36 -11.84 -7.85
CA LYS A 159 9.17 -12.88 -7.22
C LYS A 159 10.36 -12.33 -6.41
N LEU A 160 10.84 -11.13 -6.74
CA LEU A 160 11.87 -10.44 -5.95
C LEU A 160 11.41 -10.13 -4.52
N ASN A 161 10.12 -10.01 -4.27
CA ASN A 161 9.55 -9.74 -2.95
C ASN A 161 9.11 -11.02 -2.20
N ASP A 162 9.71 -12.15 -2.51
CA ASP A 162 9.48 -13.41 -1.79
C ASP A 162 10.33 -13.44 -0.51
N ALA A 163 9.67 -13.69 0.63
CA ALA A 163 10.29 -13.67 1.95
C ALA A 163 11.33 -14.80 2.14
N ARG A 164 11.30 -15.85 1.30
CA ARG A 164 12.35 -16.89 1.29
C ARG A 164 13.75 -16.34 0.97
N TYR A 165 13.82 -15.19 0.29
CA TYR A 165 15.08 -14.54 -0.08
C TYR A 165 15.37 -13.32 0.81
N ASN A 166 14.89 -13.31 2.05
CA ASN A 166 15.08 -12.22 2.99
C ASN A 166 16.51 -12.17 3.57
N PHE A 167 17.50 -11.82 2.74
CA PHE A 167 18.89 -11.64 3.18
C PHE A 167 19.14 -10.21 3.64
N PHE A 168 19.45 -10.04 4.92
CA PHE A 168 19.77 -8.76 5.57
C PHE A 168 20.70 -8.99 6.77
N GLY A 169 21.40 -7.95 7.21
CA GLY A 169 22.30 -8.00 8.37
C GLY A 169 23.78 -8.05 8.00
N THR A 170 24.64 -8.27 8.98
CA THR A 170 26.09 -8.41 8.76
C THR A 170 26.44 -9.88 8.67
N ASP A 171 27.11 -10.30 7.60
CA ASP A 171 27.76 -11.59 7.60
C ASP A 171 29.00 -11.52 8.49
N ASN A 172 28.93 -12.20 9.63
CA ASN A 172 30.01 -12.23 10.63
C ASN A 172 31.30 -12.88 10.12
N LYS A 173 31.27 -13.65 9.02
CA LYS A 173 32.47 -14.26 8.42
C LYS A 173 33.20 -13.33 7.45
N THR A 174 32.47 -12.47 6.76
CA THR A 174 33.01 -11.58 5.71
C THR A 174 33.00 -10.10 6.11
N ASN A 175 32.40 -9.75 7.27
CA ASN A 175 32.08 -8.38 7.69
C ASN A 175 31.26 -7.59 6.64
N LEU A 176 30.60 -8.27 5.69
CA LEU A 176 29.75 -7.64 4.69
C LEU A 176 28.41 -7.25 5.32
N ILE A 177 28.09 -5.96 5.26
CA ILE A 177 26.80 -5.44 5.71
C ILE A 177 25.83 -5.45 4.53
N TYR A 178 24.82 -6.32 4.60
CA TYR A 178 23.69 -6.28 3.68
C TYR A 178 22.78 -5.12 4.05
N GLY A 179 22.91 -4.05 3.28
CA GLY A 179 21.98 -2.93 3.37
C GLY A 179 20.55 -3.34 3.05
N LYS A 180 19.61 -2.49 3.47
CA LYS A 180 18.15 -2.56 3.23
C LYS A 180 17.75 -3.02 1.81
N TRP A 181 18.54 -2.61 0.81
CA TRP A 181 18.32 -2.84 -0.62
C TRP A 181 19.43 -3.66 -1.30
N GLY A 182 20.38 -4.18 -0.54
CA GLY A 182 21.68 -4.63 -1.04
C GLY A 182 21.67 -5.92 -1.87
N ALA A 183 20.65 -6.77 -1.71
CA ALA A 183 20.58 -8.04 -2.41
C ALA A 183 20.19 -7.86 -3.89
N TYR A 184 21.03 -8.39 -4.78
CA TYR A 184 20.78 -8.47 -6.23
C TYR A 184 20.72 -9.94 -6.66
N TYR A 185 19.51 -10.45 -6.89
CA TYR A 185 19.28 -11.87 -7.16
C TYR A 185 19.52 -12.22 -8.62
N PRO A 186 20.15 -13.36 -8.95
CA PRO A 186 20.28 -13.81 -10.34
C PRO A 186 18.90 -14.24 -10.87
N LEU A 187 18.37 -13.52 -11.86
CA LEU A 187 17.12 -13.88 -12.53
C LEU A 187 17.38 -14.53 -13.89
N ILE A 188 16.65 -15.60 -14.16
CA ILE A 188 16.52 -16.17 -15.51
C ILE A 188 15.13 -15.83 -16.03
N PHE A 189 15.11 -15.32 -17.26
CA PHE A 189 13.90 -15.12 -18.03
C PHE A 189 13.81 -16.12 -19.18
N SER A 190 12.59 -16.52 -19.53
CA SER A 190 12.27 -17.17 -20.80
C SER A 190 11.18 -16.41 -21.52
N PHE A 191 11.36 -16.18 -22.82
CA PHE A 191 10.37 -15.54 -23.68
C PHE A 191 10.02 -16.46 -24.84
N LEU A 192 8.73 -16.62 -25.11
CA LEU A 192 8.23 -17.28 -26.32
C LEU A 192 7.64 -16.24 -27.26
N LEU A 193 8.42 -15.83 -28.26
CA LEU A 193 8.02 -14.82 -29.23
C LEU A 193 7.17 -15.44 -30.37
N PRO A 194 5.98 -14.90 -30.67
CA PRO A 194 5.13 -15.42 -31.74
C PRO A 194 5.70 -15.09 -33.13
N GLN A 195 5.34 -15.89 -34.13
CA GLN A 195 5.81 -15.71 -35.51
C GLN A 195 5.45 -14.35 -36.12
N SER A 196 4.42 -13.66 -35.62
CA SER A 196 4.06 -12.29 -36.05
C SER A 196 5.14 -11.25 -35.75
N MET A 197 6.13 -11.56 -34.91
CA MET A 197 7.27 -10.69 -34.60
C MET A 197 8.49 -10.91 -35.52
N HIS A 198 8.39 -11.74 -36.57
CA HIS A 198 9.47 -11.86 -37.54
C HIS A 198 9.80 -10.49 -38.17
N SER A 199 11.06 -10.31 -38.57
CA SER A 199 11.62 -9.06 -39.12
C SER A 199 11.62 -7.87 -38.16
N SER A 200 11.22 -8.07 -36.89
CA SER A 200 11.32 -7.02 -35.87
C SER A 200 12.78 -6.83 -35.45
N LYS A 201 13.15 -5.58 -35.17
CA LYS A 201 14.46 -5.21 -34.62
C LYS A 201 14.42 -5.40 -33.10
N MET A 202 15.25 -6.29 -32.58
CA MET A 202 15.44 -6.51 -31.15
C MET A 202 16.76 -5.88 -30.72
N CYS A 203 16.70 -4.92 -29.80
CA CYS A 203 17.87 -4.31 -29.17
C CYS A 203 18.05 -4.84 -27.76
N TRP A 204 19.29 -4.94 -27.27
CA TRP A 204 19.57 -5.49 -25.95
C TRP A 204 20.88 -5.00 -25.36
N THR A 205 20.96 -5.07 -24.03
CA THR A 205 22.20 -5.04 -23.23
C THR A 205 22.23 -6.26 -22.32
N GLY A 206 23.41 -6.74 -21.96
CA GLY A 206 23.56 -7.94 -21.13
C GLY A 206 23.56 -9.23 -21.97
N LYS A 207 22.99 -10.30 -21.41
CA LYS A 207 23.18 -11.68 -21.90
C LYS A 207 21.85 -12.36 -22.23
N PHE A 208 21.73 -12.90 -23.45
CA PHE A 208 20.65 -13.79 -23.82
C PHE A 208 21.09 -14.92 -24.76
N TYR A 209 20.23 -15.91 -24.92
CA TYR A 209 20.43 -17.10 -25.73
C TYR A 209 19.29 -17.24 -26.74
N LEU A 210 19.68 -17.52 -27.98
CA LEU A 210 18.76 -17.76 -29.09
C LEU A 210 19.10 -19.10 -29.73
N LYS A 211 18.07 -19.89 -30.05
CA LYS A 211 18.27 -21.15 -30.75
C LYS A 211 18.40 -20.91 -32.26
N ASP A 212 19.55 -21.28 -32.80
CA ASP A 212 19.82 -21.26 -34.24
C ASP A 212 20.45 -22.61 -34.65
N ASN A 213 19.99 -23.21 -35.76
CA ASN A 213 20.52 -24.50 -36.24
C ASN A 213 20.64 -25.60 -35.16
N ASN A 214 19.62 -25.69 -34.31
CA ASN A 214 19.51 -26.61 -33.17
C ASN A 214 20.55 -26.41 -32.05
N LYS A 215 21.43 -25.42 -32.17
CA LYS A 215 22.38 -25.01 -31.13
C LYS A 215 21.88 -23.74 -30.46
N TRP A 216 22.18 -23.57 -29.18
CA TRP A 216 21.90 -22.34 -28.45
C TRP A 216 23.10 -21.41 -28.59
N ASN A 217 22.90 -20.31 -29.29
CA ASN A 217 23.92 -19.28 -29.48
C ASN A 217 23.78 -18.23 -28.37
N LYS A 218 24.91 -17.91 -27.74
CA LYS A 218 25.04 -16.90 -26.69
C LYS A 218 25.30 -15.54 -27.31
N PHE A 219 24.53 -14.54 -26.89
CA PHE A 219 24.69 -13.14 -27.25
C PHE A 219 24.99 -12.35 -25.98
N TYR A 220 26.15 -11.67 -25.95
CA TYR A 220 26.56 -10.83 -24.83
C TYR A 220 27.06 -9.49 -25.37
N THR A 221 26.66 -8.40 -24.72
CA THR A 221 27.13 -7.06 -25.04
C THR A 221 27.00 -6.16 -23.82
N GLU A 222 27.96 -5.26 -23.63
CA GLU A 222 27.92 -4.24 -22.57
C GLU A 222 27.22 -2.97 -23.04
N GLU A 223 27.34 -2.67 -24.33
CA GLU A 223 26.64 -1.56 -25.01
C GLU A 223 25.42 -2.06 -25.77
N GLU A 224 24.44 -1.18 -26.00
CA GLU A 224 23.23 -1.53 -26.74
C GLU A 224 23.56 -1.99 -28.16
N LYS A 225 23.23 -3.25 -28.47
CA LYS A 225 23.30 -3.80 -29.83
C LYS A 225 21.92 -4.23 -30.29
N CYS A 226 21.74 -4.34 -31.60
CA CYS A 226 20.48 -4.75 -32.18
C CYS A 226 20.66 -5.81 -33.25
N ILE A 227 19.70 -6.74 -33.32
CA ILE A 227 19.61 -7.78 -34.35
C ILE A 227 18.21 -7.79 -34.95
N TYR A 228 18.12 -8.16 -36.21
CA TYR A 228 16.83 -8.45 -36.85
C TYR A 228 16.46 -9.90 -36.62
N LEU A 229 15.23 -10.12 -36.13
CA LEU A 229 14.69 -11.45 -35.91
C LEU A 229 14.30 -12.10 -37.24
N LYS A 230 15.23 -12.81 -37.86
CA LYS A 230 15.02 -13.50 -39.15
C LYS A 230 13.97 -14.61 -39.01
N ARG A 231 13.16 -14.81 -40.06
CA ARG A 231 12.13 -15.87 -40.12
C ARG A 231 12.72 -17.27 -39.92
N GLU A 232 13.96 -17.47 -40.32
CA GLU A 232 14.71 -18.72 -40.16
C GLU A 232 14.80 -19.19 -38.71
N PHE A 233 14.80 -18.27 -37.73
CA PHE A 233 14.86 -18.63 -36.31
C PHE A 233 13.62 -19.41 -35.83
N TRP A 234 12.46 -19.23 -36.49
CA TRP A 234 11.24 -19.94 -36.10
C TRP A 234 11.20 -21.39 -36.62
N LYS A 235 11.87 -21.73 -37.74
CA LYS A 235 11.91 -23.11 -38.31
C LYS A 235 10.55 -23.83 -38.32
N ASN A 236 9.49 -23.15 -38.75
CA ASN A 236 8.10 -23.63 -38.77
C ASN A 236 7.47 -23.89 -37.38
N LYS A 237 8.13 -23.54 -36.28
CA LYS A 237 7.53 -23.50 -34.94
C LYS A 237 6.64 -22.28 -34.80
N LYS A 238 5.59 -22.42 -33.98
CA LYS A 238 4.69 -21.32 -33.64
C LYS A 238 5.41 -20.17 -32.93
N ASN A 239 6.34 -20.52 -32.02
CA ASN A 239 7.07 -19.57 -31.19
C ASN A 239 8.58 -19.79 -31.25
N LEU A 240 9.32 -18.68 -31.16
CA LEU A 240 10.76 -18.62 -30.96
C LEU A 240 11.05 -18.50 -29.47
N GLN A 241 11.90 -19.36 -28.94
CA GLN A 241 12.27 -19.34 -27.53
C GLN A 241 13.59 -18.60 -27.31
N ILE A 242 13.57 -17.68 -26.34
CA ILE A 242 14.73 -16.92 -25.87
C ILE A 242 14.89 -17.19 -24.37
N TYR A 243 16.12 -17.33 -23.92
CA TYR A 243 16.47 -17.26 -22.49
C TYR A 243 17.36 -16.06 -22.24
N ALA A 244 17.17 -15.34 -21.15
CA ALA A 244 17.98 -14.17 -20.82
C ALA A 244 18.36 -14.15 -19.34
N PHE A 245 19.57 -13.68 -19.04
CA PHE A 245 20.11 -13.66 -17.69
C PHE A 245 20.27 -12.23 -17.21
N ASP A 246 19.77 -11.98 -16.00
CA ASP A 246 19.94 -10.72 -15.29
C ASP A 246 20.63 -11.00 -13.95
N PHE A 247 21.95 -11.21 -14.06
CA PHE A 247 22.81 -11.70 -12.98
C PHE A 247 23.77 -10.63 -12.47
N ASN A 248 24.17 -9.68 -13.33
CA ASN A 248 25.15 -8.66 -13.01
C ASN A 248 24.46 -7.32 -12.71
N ARG A 249 24.59 -6.83 -11.48
CA ARG A 249 24.03 -5.54 -11.05
C ARG A 249 24.55 -4.34 -11.85
N ASN A 250 25.80 -4.38 -12.30
CA ASN A 250 26.44 -3.28 -13.03
C ASN A 250 26.07 -3.28 -14.51
N LEU A 251 25.53 -4.39 -15.01
CA LEU A 251 25.02 -4.52 -16.37
C LEU A 251 23.62 -5.13 -16.35
N PRO A 252 22.59 -4.36 -15.92
CA PRO A 252 21.22 -4.83 -15.94
C PRO A 252 20.81 -5.29 -17.34
N LEU A 253 20.07 -6.39 -17.40
CA LEU A 253 19.49 -6.87 -18.64
C LEU A 253 18.48 -5.85 -19.16
N SER A 254 18.59 -5.49 -20.43
CA SER A 254 17.56 -4.78 -21.17
C SER A 254 17.24 -5.50 -22.48
N LEU A 255 15.96 -5.53 -22.86
CA LEU A 255 15.50 -6.03 -24.15
C LEU A 255 14.40 -5.13 -24.67
N SER A 256 14.52 -4.69 -25.92
CA SER A 256 13.56 -3.82 -26.58
C SER A 256 13.20 -4.31 -27.98
N ILE A 257 11.91 -4.51 -28.20
CA ILE A 257 11.24 -4.76 -29.48
C ILE A 257 10.11 -3.74 -29.58
N LYS A 258 10.31 -2.70 -30.39
CA LYS A 258 9.33 -1.62 -30.56
C LYS A 258 8.03 -2.16 -31.16
N ASN A 259 6.92 -1.96 -30.44
CA ASN A 259 5.58 -2.32 -30.89
C ASN A 259 4.67 -1.08 -30.94
N HIS A 260 4.64 -0.40 -32.09
CA HIS A 260 3.84 0.82 -32.28
C HIS A 260 2.33 0.62 -32.04
N LYS A 261 1.80 -0.59 -32.28
CA LYS A 261 0.38 -0.91 -32.01
C LYS A 261 0.08 -0.88 -30.51
N ASN A 262 0.98 -1.42 -29.68
CA ASN A 262 0.86 -1.37 -28.24
C ASN A 262 0.96 0.08 -27.72
N THR A 263 1.91 0.86 -28.26
CA THR A 263 2.05 2.28 -27.93
C THR A 263 0.78 3.07 -28.28
N LEU A 264 0.18 2.81 -29.45
CA LEU A 264 -1.07 3.45 -29.87
C LEU A 264 -2.21 3.15 -28.90
N LEU A 265 -2.39 1.87 -28.51
CA LEU A 265 -3.43 1.47 -27.56
C LEU A 265 -3.21 2.09 -26.17
N TYR A 266 -1.96 2.19 -25.72
CA TYR A 266 -1.60 2.85 -24.47
C TYR A 266 -1.97 4.35 -24.50
N LEU A 267 -1.62 5.07 -25.58
CA LEU A 267 -2.00 6.48 -25.75
C LEU A 267 -3.52 6.66 -25.85
N LEU A 268 -4.22 5.78 -26.58
CA LEU A 268 -5.67 5.79 -26.66
C LEU A 268 -6.33 5.59 -25.28
N SER A 269 -5.76 4.74 -24.44
CA SER A 269 -6.21 4.54 -23.06
C SER A 269 -6.09 5.83 -22.23
N ILE A 270 -5.00 6.59 -22.41
CA ILE A 270 -4.79 7.88 -21.74
C ILE A 270 -5.77 8.94 -22.26
N PHE A 271 -5.90 9.09 -23.57
CA PHE A 271 -6.80 10.12 -24.12
C PHE A 271 -8.27 9.84 -23.79
N SER A 272 -8.70 8.58 -23.89
CA SER A 272 -10.07 8.20 -23.52
C SER A 272 -10.36 8.44 -22.04
N SER A 273 -9.43 8.10 -21.14
CA SER A 273 -9.62 8.34 -19.71
C SER A 273 -9.71 9.84 -19.40
N ILE A 274 -8.87 10.68 -20.02
CA ILE A 274 -8.95 12.14 -19.90
C ILE A 274 -10.30 12.66 -20.40
N SER A 275 -10.76 12.23 -21.57
CA SER A 275 -12.05 12.64 -22.13
C SER A 275 -13.22 12.26 -21.19
N ILE A 276 -13.22 11.04 -20.65
CA ILE A 276 -14.24 10.58 -19.70
C ILE A 276 -14.22 11.43 -18.42
N LEU A 277 -13.03 11.71 -17.89
CA LEU A 277 -12.90 12.55 -16.69
C LEU A 277 -13.41 13.97 -16.94
N LEU A 278 -13.10 14.58 -18.10
CA LEU A 278 -13.59 15.91 -18.45
C LEU A 278 -15.11 15.95 -18.64
N LEU A 279 -15.71 14.88 -19.15
CA LEU A 279 -17.17 14.77 -19.32
C LEU A 279 -17.90 14.55 -17.99
N LEU A 280 -17.35 13.66 -17.15
CA LEU A 280 -18.06 13.13 -15.98
C LEU A 280 -17.65 13.74 -14.64
N THR A 281 -16.54 14.48 -14.55
CA THR A 281 -16.09 15.04 -13.26
C THR A 281 -16.24 16.55 -13.18
N ARG A 282 -16.62 17.04 -12.00
CA ARG A 282 -16.84 18.47 -11.68
C ARG A 282 -16.06 18.88 -10.43
N LEU A 283 -14.78 18.53 -10.38
CA LEU A 283 -13.89 18.86 -9.26
C LEU A 283 -13.53 20.35 -9.25
N ASN A 284 -13.41 20.94 -8.06
CA ASN A 284 -13.02 22.34 -7.89
C ASN A 284 -11.49 22.49 -7.82
N LYS A 285 -10.99 23.72 -7.95
CA LYS A 285 -9.55 24.03 -7.83
C LYS A 285 -8.90 23.48 -6.55
N SER A 286 -9.61 23.52 -5.42
CA SER A 286 -9.11 23.00 -4.15
C SER A 286 -9.05 21.47 -4.09
N ASP A 287 -9.86 20.77 -4.89
CA ASP A 287 -9.79 19.30 -5.01
C ASP A 287 -8.56 18.91 -5.85
N PHE A 288 -8.33 19.60 -6.97
CA PHE A 288 -7.13 19.43 -7.78
C PHE A 288 -5.84 19.77 -7.02
N LEU A 289 -5.85 20.79 -6.16
CA LEU A 289 -4.69 21.11 -5.33
C LEU A 289 -4.30 19.94 -4.43
N ILE A 290 -5.27 19.30 -3.76
CA ILE A 290 -5.01 18.15 -2.89
C ILE A 290 -4.48 16.97 -3.69
N LEU A 291 -5.11 16.67 -4.83
CA LEU A 291 -4.67 15.64 -5.77
C LEU A 291 -3.21 15.85 -6.17
N SER A 292 -2.88 17.05 -6.67
CA SER A 292 -1.55 17.39 -7.15
C SER A 292 -0.49 17.30 -6.04
N ILE A 293 -0.79 17.77 -4.83
CA ILE A 293 0.17 17.69 -3.72
C ILE A 293 0.31 16.25 -3.23
N PHE A 294 -0.76 15.45 -3.24
CA PHE A 294 -0.68 14.02 -2.91
C PHE A 294 0.20 13.27 -3.91
N THR A 295 0.00 13.47 -5.22
CA THR A 295 0.86 12.88 -6.25
C THR A 295 2.30 13.37 -6.16
N LEU A 296 2.52 14.66 -5.89
CA LEU A 296 3.85 15.22 -5.66
C LEU A 296 4.52 14.57 -4.43
N SER A 297 3.77 14.28 -3.38
CA SER A 297 4.29 13.62 -2.18
C SER A 297 4.76 12.20 -2.46
N ILE A 298 4.10 11.47 -3.37
CA ILE A 298 4.57 10.16 -3.85
C ILE A 298 5.92 10.33 -4.57
N VAL A 299 6.02 11.32 -5.46
CA VAL A 299 7.27 11.61 -6.18
C VAL A 299 8.40 11.97 -5.22
N ILE A 300 8.16 12.89 -4.27
CA ILE A 300 9.14 13.28 -3.24
C ILE A 300 9.59 12.06 -2.45
N PHE A 301 8.66 11.19 -2.06
CA PHE A 301 8.99 9.97 -1.33
C PHE A 301 9.88 9.04 -2.16
N ILE A 302 9.54 8.76 -3.42
CA ILE A 302 10.34 7.90 -4.30
C ILE A 302 11.75 8.47 -4.50
N VAL A 303 11.88 9.77 -4.80
CA VAL A 303 13.17 10.44 -4.97
C VAL A 303 14.00 10.35 -3.69
N SER A 304 13.39 10.57 -2.52
CA SER A 304 14.04 10.40 -1.22
C SER A 304 14.50 8.96 -0.99
N GLN A 305 13.73 7.95 -1.42
CA GLN A 305 14.16 6.56 -1.31
C GLN A 305 15.28 6.22 -2.30
N GLN A 306 15.28 6.78 -3.51
CA GLN A 306 16.37 6.59 -4.48
C GLN A 306 17.70 7.13 -3.96
N GLN A 307 17.69 8.30 -3.31
CA GLN A 307 18.88 8.84 -2.63
C GLN A 307 19.40 7.90 -1.52
N ASN A 308 18.53 7.08 -0.95
CA ASN A 308 18.87 6.04 0.03
C ASN A 308 19.12 4.66 -0.60
N GLY A 309 19.39 4.59 -1.91
CA GLY A 309 19.75 3.36 -2.61
C GLY A 309 18.57 2.46 -3.03
N TYR A 310 17.33 2.96 -3.04
CA TYR A 310 16.17 2.20 -3.54
C TYR A 310 16.30 1.93 -5.05
N PRO A 311 16.28 0.67 -5.50
CA PRO A 311 16.74 0.34 -6.84
C PRO A 311 15.63 0.42 -7.91
N ALA A 312 14.36 0.26 -7.55
CA ALA A 312 13.27 0.21 -8.52
C ALA A 312 12.82 1.60 -9.04
N GLY A 313 13.32 2.68 -8.47
CA GLY A 313 13.00 4.04 -8.90
C GLY A 313 11.50 4.31 -9.04
N PHE A 314 11.08 4.77 -10.22
CA PHE A 314 9.68 5.04 -10.55
C PHE A 314 8.92 3.84 -11.12
N SER A 315 9.49 2.63 -11.09
CA SER A 315 8.73 1.41 -11.40
C SER A 315 7.53 1.29 -10.47
N GLU A 316 6.42 0.76 -10.99
CA GLU A 316 5.22 0.51 -10.20
C GLU A 316 5.37 -0.70 -9.26
N LEU A 317 6.46 -1.49 -9.38
CA LEU A 317 6.82 -2.53 -8.43
C LEU A 317 7.40 -1.91 -7.13
N PRO A 318 6.75 -2.12 -5.98
CA PRO A 318 7.33 -1.75 -4.69
C PRO A 318 8.41 -2.78 -4.33
N TYR A 319 9.68 -2.48 -4.57
CA TYR A 319 10.77 -3.35 -4.13
C TYR A 319 10.85 -3.34 -2.60
N MET A 320 10.52 -4.46 -1.96
CA MET A 320 10.39 -4.50 -0.51
C MET A 320 11.75 -4.55 0.17
N SER A 321 11.85 -3.80 1.26
CA SER A 321 13.04 -3.77 2.12
C SER A 321 13.29 -5.15 2.72
N ARG A 322 14.54 -5.59 2.71
CA ARG A 322 14.96 -6.77 3.48
C ARG A 322 14.96 -6.46 4.97
N GLY A 323 14.77 -7.49 5.80
CA GLY A 323 14.72 -7.40 7.26
C GLY A 323 13.46 -6.77 7.84
N ASN A 324 12.40 -6.65 7.05
CA ASN A 324 11.24 -5.84 7.42
C ASN A 324 9.90 -6.52 7.13
N ASP A 325 8.89 -6.23 7.96
CA ASP A 325 7.56 -6.87 7.92
C ASP A 325 6.84 -6.70 6.58
N GLY A 326 7.13 -5.60 5.86
CA GLY A 326 6.53 -5.33 4.55
C GLY A 326 6.81 -6.42 3.51
N LEU A 327 8.02 -6.99 3.53
CA LEU A 327 8.39 -8.12 2.66
C LEU A 327 7.54 -9.36 2.97
N THR A 328 7.41 -9.70 4.26
CA THR A 328 6.62 -10.85 4.72
C THR A 328 5.15 -10.72 4.30
N HIS A 329 4.53 -9.56 4.53
CA HIS A 329 3.14 -9.33 4.15
C HIS A 329 2.92 -9.39 2.64
N TYR A 330 3.84 -8.83 1.84
CA TYR A 330 3.75 -8.90 0.38
C TYR A 330 3.92 -10.35 -0.12
N SER A 331 4.90 -11.08 0.44
CA SER A 331 5.14 -12.48 0.08
C SER A 331 3.91 -13.35 0.35
N PHE A 332 3.30 -13.23 1.54
CA PHE A 332 2.06 -13.94 1.85
C PHE A 332 0.92 -13.55 0.92
N ALA A 333 0.76 -12.25 0.62
CA ALA A 333 -0.29 -11.79 -0.27
C ALA A 333 -0.15 -12.32 -1.71
N ARG A 334 1.08 -12.44 -2.21
CA ARG A 334 1.36 -13.01 -3.54
C ARG A 334 1.02 -14.49 -3.59
N GLU A 335 1.37 -15.25 -2.56
CA GLU A 335 1.00 -16.67 -2.42
C GLU A 335 -0.53 -16.83 -2.27
N MET A 336 -1.18 -15.97 -1.48
CA MET A 336 -2.64 -15.93 -1.39
C MET A 336 -3.27 -15.68 -2.76
N SER A 337 -2.77 -14.70 -3.51
CA SER A 337 -3.27 -14.39 -4.85
C SER A 337 -3.09 -15.55 -5.83
N GLU A 338 -1.99 -16.30 -5.72
CA GLU A 338 -1.77 -17.53 -6.48
C GLU A 338 -2.80 -18.62 -6.13
N THR A 339 -3.09 -18.83 -4.84
CA THR A 339 -4.11 -19.82 -4.43
C THR A 339 -5.51 -19.43 -4.91
N LEU A 340 -5.83 -18.13 -4.88
CA LEU A 340 -7.12 -17.60 -5.32
C LEU A 340 -7.28 -17.69 -6.84
N SER A 341 -6.24 -17.44 -7.63
CA SER A 341 -6.30 -17.60 -9.10
C SER A 341 -6.53 -19.07 -9.52
N LYS A 342 -6.11 -20.01 -8.68
CA LYS A 342 -6.39 -21.46 -8.83
C LYS A 342 -7.76 -21.88 -8.26
N GLY A 343 -8.56 -20.95 -7.74
CA GLY A 343 -9.88 -21.22 -7.16
C GLY A 343 -9.87 -21.80 -5.73
N ASN A 344 -8.71 -21.86 -5.06
CA ASN A 344 -8.61 -22.37 -3.69
C ASN A 344 -8.87 -21.26 -2.66
N LEU A 345 -10.16 -21.01 -2.41
CA LEU A 345 -10.60 -19.99 -1.46
C LEU A 345 -10.22 -20.31 -0.01
N ILE A 346 -10.14 -21.60 0.36
CA ILE A 346 -9.83 -22.01 1.74
C ILE A 346 -8.39 -21.62 2.09
N GLU A 347 -7.42 -21.88 1.20
CA GLU A 347 -6.03 -21.48 1.43
C GLU A 347 -5.84 -19.95 1.34
N TRP A 348 -6.64 -19.26 0.52
CA TRP A 348 -6.67 -17.80 0.54
C TRP A 348 -7.16 -17.27 1.89
N LEU A 349 -8.25 -17.83 2.44
CA LEU A 349 -8.80 -17.49 3.75
C LEU A 349 -7.89 -17.89 4.92
N ARG A 350 -6.99 -18.85 4.73
CA ARG A 350 -5.96 -19.24 5.71
C ARG A 350 -4.85 -18.21 5.82
N GLY A 351 -4.66 -17.35 4.81
CA GLY A 351 -3.69 -16.26 4.88
C GLY A 351 -2.24 -16.69 5.18
N ARG A 352 -1.88 -17.93 4.80
CA ARG A 352 -0.56 -18.59 4.98
C ARG A 352 -0.14 -18.92 6.41
N GLU A 353 -0.99 -18.71 7.40
CA GLU A 353 -0.70 -19.07 8.79
C GLU A 353 -1.92 -19.76 9.40
N ASN A 354 -1.72 -20.77 10.25
CA ASN A 354 -2.83 -21.37 11.00
C ASN A 354 -3.29 -20.47 12.15
N ILE A 355 -2.33 -19.77 12.75
CA ILE A 355 -2.53 -18.80 13.83
C ILE A 355 -1.76 -17.55 13.42
N PHE A 356 -2.41 -16.40 13.40
CA PHE A 356 -1.74 -15.16 13.02
C PHE A 356 -0.67 -14.78 14.03
N TYR A 357 0.60 -14.91 13.62
CA TYR A 357 1.72 -14.34 14.35
C TYR A 357 1.83 -12.84 14.05
N TYR A 358 1.80 -12.48 12.77
CA TYR A 358 1.77 -11.09 12.32
C TYR A 358 0.34 -10.59 12.12
N MET A 359 0.14 -9.28 12.26
CA MET A 359 -1.14 -8.61 11.99
C MET A 359 -1.68 -9.01 10.60
N PRO A 360 -2.91 -9.56 10.49
CA PRO A 360 -3.38 -10.09 9.22
C PRO A 360 -3.76 -9.00 8.21
N GLY A 361 -4.18 -7.81 8.65
CA GLY A 361 -4.81 -6.83 7.76
C GLY A 361 -4.00 -6.46 6.51
N MET A 362 -2.67 -6.34 6.62
CA MET A 362 -1.83 -5.87 5.51
C MET A 362 -1.73 -6.90 4.37
N ARG A 363 -1.61 -8.19 4.71
CA ARG A 363 -1.51 -9.25 3.68
C ARG A 363 -2.84 -9.42 2.93
N TYR A 364 -3.97 -9.29 3.64
CA TYR A 364 -5.29 -9.33 3.01
C TYR A 364 -5.53 -8.08 2.16
N ALA A 365 -5.12 -6.89 2.61
CA ALA A 365 -5.20 -5.67 1.82
C ALA A 365 -4.45 -5.82 0.48
N TRP A 366 -3.21 -6.31 0.52
CA TRP A 366 -2.44 -6.63 -0.68
C TRP A 366 -3.15 -7.66 -1.57
N ALA A 367 -3.53 -8.81 -1.00
CA ALA A 367 -4.15 -9.91 -1.74
C ALA A 367 -5.48 -9.53 -2.38
N MET A 368 -6.24 -8.59 -1.79
CA MET A 368 -7.45 -8.04 -2.39
C MET A 368 -7.16 -7.07 -3.55
N THR A 369 -6.04 -6.34 -3.51
CA THR A 369 -5.67 -5.40 -4.58
C THR A 369 -4.94 -6.05 -5.75
N MET A 370 -4.17 -7.12 -5.51
CA MET A 370 -3.34 -7.80 -6.51
C MET A 370 -4.09 -8.26 -7.77
N PRO A 371 -5.33 -8.78 -7.70
CA PRO A 371 -6.10 -9.12 -8.90
C PRO A 371 -6.29 -7.94 -9.86
N ILE A 372 -6.51 -6.73 -9.32
CA ILE A 372 -6.83 -5.53 -10.10
C ILE A 372 -5.58 -4.75 -10.47
N PHE A 373 -4.63 -4.63 -9.54
CA PHE A 373 -3.45 -3.77 -9.66
C PHE A 373 -2.14 -4.56 -9.90
N GLY A 374 -2.23 -5.88 -10.08
CA GLY A 374 -1.07 -6.74 -10.32
C GLY A 374 -0.07 -6.68 -9.15
N GLU A 375 1.22 -6.71 -9.48
CA GLU A 375 2.31 -6.63 -8.50
C GLU A 375 2.53 -5.20 -7.93
N SER A 376 1.68 -4.23 -8.27
CA SER A 376 1.88 -2.81 -7.95
C SER A 376 1.24 -2.33 -6.64
N VAL A 377 1.80 -1.28 -6.03
CA VAL A 377 1.28 -0.64 -4.79
C VAL A 377 0.11 0.32 -5.00
N LEU A 378 -0.26 0.57 -6.26
CA LEU A 378 -1.14 1.67 -6.66
C LEU A 378 -2.53 1.59 -6.01
N GLY A 379 -3.10 0.40 -5.87
CA GLY A 379 -4.40 0.19 -5.24
C GLY A 379 -4.44 0.63 -3.77
N LEU A 380 -3.37 0.38 -3.01
CA LEU A 380 -3.25 0.80 -1.62
C LEU A 380 -3.03 2.32 -1.51
N LEU A 381 -2.28 2.91 -2.44
CA LEU A 381 -2.11 4.36 -2.50
C LEU A 381 -3.42 5.09 -2.83
N LEU A 382 -4.31 4.52 -3.64
CA LEU A 382 -5.64 5.07 -3.88
C LEU A 382 -6.43 5.18 -2.58
N PHE A 383 -6.36 4.17 -1.71
CA PHE A 383 -7.04 4.25 -0.41
C PHE A 383 -6.43 5.33 0.49
N VAL A 384 -5.10 5.38 0.61
CA VAL A 384 -4.38 6.39 1.42
C VAL A 384 -4.66 7.81 0.95
N SER A 385 -4.90 8.00 -0.35
CA SER A 385 -5.25 9.31 -0.92
C SER A 385 -6.53 9.93 -0.34
N LEU A 386 -7.38 9.14 0.34
CA LEU A 386 -8.59 9.64 0.98
C LEU A 386 -8.33 10.36 2.31
N ALA A 387 -7.16 10.16 2.93
CA ALA A 387 -6.81 10.81 4.20
C ALA A 387 -6.82 12.36 4.10
N PRO A 388 -6.17 13.00 3.11
CA PRO A 388 -6.26 14.45 2.92
C PRO A 388 -7.69 14.99 2.80
N LEU A 389 -8.60 14.26 2.15
CA LEU A 389 -10.01 14.65 2.02
C LEU A 389 -10.72 14.59 3.38
N ALA A 390 -10.48 13.54 4.15
CA ALA A 390 -11.04 13.38 5.48
C ALA A 390 -10.50 14.45 6.44
N ILE A 391 -9.20 14.74 6.43
CA ILE A 391 -8.59 15.82 7.20
C ILE A 391 -9.20 17.18 6.83
N ARG A 392 -9.30 17.51 5.54
CA ARG A 392 -9.96 18.74 5.10
C ARG A 392 -11.38 18.87 5.66
N ASN A 393 -12.15 17.79 5.60
CA ASN A 393 -13.53 17.79 6.08
C ASN A 393 -13.62 17.96 7.59
N ILE A 394 -12.74 17.31 8.36
CA ILE A 394 -12.64 17.51 9.82
C ILE A 394 -12.27 18.96 10.11
N LEU A 395 -11.19 19.49 9.53
CA LEU A 395 -10.70 20.84 9.81
C LEU A 395 -11.76 21.92 9.50
N LYS A 396 -12.50 21.79 8.39
CA LYS A 396 -13.63 22.69 8.06
C LYS A 396 -14.76 22.66 9.09
N LYS A 397 -14.93 21.55 9.80
CA LYS A 397 -15.95 21.42 10.86
C LYS A 397 -15.46 22.04 12.16
N LEU A 398 -14.17 21.84 12.48
CA LEU A 398 -13.56 22.26 13.75
C LEU A 398 -13.13 23.73 13.79
N THR A 399 -12.83 24.31 12.64
CA THR A 399 -12.16 25.62 12.56
C THR A 399 -12.81 26.55 11.54
N ASN A 400 -12.41 27.82 11.57
CA ASN A 400 -12.82 28.82 10.58
C ASN A 400 -12.03 28.68 9.27
N ASP A 401 -12.40 29.50 8.29
CA ASP A 401 -11.86 29.47 6.92
C ASP A 401 -10.34 29.69 6.83
N THR A 402 -9.77 30.45 7.76
CA THR A 402 -8.33 30.74 7.80
C THR A 402 -7.56 29.57 8.40
N TRP A 403 -8.00 29.10 9.58
CA TRP A 403 -7.33 28.02 10.31
C TRP A 403 -7.38 26.69 9.57
N TYR A 404 -8.50 26.34 8.92
CA TYR A 404 -8.55 25.09 8.17
C TYR A 404 -7.54 25.10 7.02
N LYS A 405 -7.34 26.23 6.34
CA LYS A 405 -6.38 26.34 5.22
C LYS A 405 -4.95 26.18 5.72
N ILE A 406 -4.60 26.87 6.81
CA ILE A 406 -3.27 26.78 7.43
C ILE A 406 -2.97 25.33 7.83
N LEU A 407 -3.88 24.71 8.60
CA LEU A 407 -3.71 23.33 9.08
C LEU A 407 -3.74 22.30 7.94
N LEU A 408 -4.53 22.53 6.89
CA LEU A 408 -4.50 21.64 5.73
C LEU A 408 -3.16 21.75 4.99
N MET A 409 -2.60 22.95 4.83
CA MET A 409 -1.29 23.12 4.22
C MET A 409 -0.15 22.51 5.04
N THR A 410 -0.23 22.56 6.38
CA THR A 410 0.74 21.86 7.23
C THR A 410 0.64 20.36 7.06
N PHE A 411 -0.57 19.79 7.08
CA PHE A 411 -0.76 18.37 6.81
C PHE A 411 -0.21 17.92 5.44
N LEU A 412 -0.41 18.75 4.41
CA LEU A 412 -0.07 18.40 3.03
C LEU A 412 1.43 18.56 2.71
N PHE A 413 2.09 19.60 3.23
CA PHE A 413 3.44 19.95 2.75
C PHE A 413 4.42 20.40 3.84
N ILE A 414 3.96 20.93 4.98
CA ILE A 414 4.85 21.56 5.96
C ILE A 414 4.96 20.70 7.24
N PRO A 415 6.10 20.04 7.51
CA PRO A 415 6.25 19.06 8.60
C PRO A 415 6.39 19.70 10.01
N ILE A 416 5.73 20.83 10.28
CA ILE A 416 5.78 21.48 11.61
C ILE A 416 5.06 20.65 12.68
N LEU A 417 4.00 19.93 12.30
CA LEU A 417 3.18 19.13 13.21
C LEU A 417 3.46 17.62 13.05
N GLU A 418 4.61 17.29 12.47
CA GLU A 418 4.95 15.92 12.10
C GLU A 418 5.08 14.99 13.31
N ALA A 419 5.45 15.52 14.47
CA ALA A 419 5.48 14.84 15.77
C ALA A 419 4.16 14.14 16.09
N PHE A 420 3.02 14.77 15.73
CA PHE A 420 1.71 14.16 15.94
C PHE A 420 1.32 13.16 14.85
N GLY A 421 2.22 12.81 13.95
CA GLY A 421 1.90 12.10 12.71
C GLY A 421 1.08 12.95 11.72
N PHE A 422 0.93 14.26 11.96
CA PHE A 422 0.12 15.17 11.16
C PHE A 422 0.87 15.63 9.89
N PHE A 423 1.29 14.67 9.08
CA PHE A 423 1.98 14.91 7.82
C PHE A 423 1.72 13.75 6.84
N GLN A 424 1.14 14.05 5.68
CA GLN A 424 0.65 13.02 4.76
C GLN A 424 1.75 12.09 4.21
N LEU A 425 2.99 12.58 4.13
CA LEU A 425 4.12 11.80 3.62
C LEU A 425 4.36 10.54 4.46
N TYR A 426 4.07 10.56 5.77
CA TYR A 426 4.17 9.36 6.61
C TYR A 426 3.18 8.27 6.20
N LEU A 427 1.96 8.64 5.81
CA LEU A 427 0.95 7.67 5.36
C LEU A 427 1.38 6.98 4.07
N ILE A 428 1.94 7.76 3.13
CA ILE A 428 2.52 7.24 1.88
C ILE A 428 3.72 6.36 2.20
N LYS A 429 4.68 6.84 2.99
CA LYS A 429 5.89 6.11 3.40
C LYS A 429 5.58 4.75 4.00
N TYR A 430 4.66 4.70 4.97
CA TYR A 430 4.32 3.45 5.64
C TYR A 430 3.69 2.46 4.65
N THR A 431 2.78 2.93 3.81
CA THR A 431 2.08 2.07 2.85
C THR A 431 3.02 1.55 1.76
N PHE A 432 3.85 2.42 1.20
CA PHE A 432 4.80 2.05 0.14
C PHE A 432 5.83 1.03 0.62
N LEU A 433 6.29 1.15 1.88
CA LEU A 433 7.22 0.19 2.49
C LEU A 433 6.54 -1.11 2.97
N GLY A 434 5.25 -1.30 2.66
CA GLY A 434 4.50 -2.51 3.01
C GLY A 434 4.01 -2.57 4.46
N PHE A 435 4.04 -1.47 5.20
CA PHE A 435 3.52 -1.42 6.58
C PHE A 435 2.03 -1.07 6.63
N GLY A 436 1.29 -1.76 7.50
CA GLY A 436 -0.14 -1.49 7.73
C GLY A 436 -0.48 -0.13 8.36
N ALA A 437 0.50 0.64 8.85
CA ALA A 437 0.25 1.91 9.56
C ALA A 437 -0.47 2.96 8.69
N GLY A 438 -0.03 3.19 7.45
CA GLY A 438 -0.61 4.26 6.62
C GLY A 438 -2.10 4.02 6.32
N ILE A 439 -2.45 2.78 6.00
CA ILE A 439 -3.83 2.35 5.75
C ILE A 439 -4.66 2.36 7.04
N ALA A 440 -4.10 1.90 8.16
CA ALA A 440 -4.81 1.89 9.45
C ALA A 440 -5.15 3.31 9.91
N ILE A 441 -4.18 4.23 9.84
CA ILE A 441 -4.36 5.64 10.20
C ILE A 441 -5.38 6.29 9.26
N THR A 442 -5.29 6.02 7.96
CA THR A 442 -6.29 6.51 6.99
C THR A 442 -7.70 6.03 7.34
N SER A 443 -7.86 4.74 7.66
CA SER A 443 -9.14 4.16 8.06
C SER A 443 -9.69 4.81 9.34
N LEU A 444 -8.81 5.06 10.32
CA LEU A 444 -9.16 5.74 11.57
C LEU A 444 -9.64 7.17 11.31
N ILE A 445 -8.90 7.97 10.52
CA ILE A 445 -9.25 9.36 10.18
C ILE A 445 -10.58 9.41 9.42
N ILE A 446 -10.81 8.52 8.45
CA ILE A 446 -12.07 8.47 7.70
C ILE A 446 -13.23 8.15 8.64
N SER A 447 -13.07 7.17 9.53
CA SER A 447 -14.09 6.80 10.52
C SER A 447 -14.45 7.97 11.42
N VAL A 448 -13.43 8.66 11.95
CA VAL A 448 -13.60 9.84 12.80
C VAL A 448 -14.28 10.97 12.01
N ASN A 449 -13.89 11.23 10.76
CA ASN A 449 -14.55 12.24 9.93
C ASN A 449 -16.05 11.93 9.70
N LEU A 450 -16.40 10.67 9.45
CA LEU A 450 -17.78 10.25 9.23
C LEU A 450 -18.63 10.41 10.49
N PHE A 451 -18.05 10.14 11.67
CA PHE A 451 -18.72 10.34 12.96
C PHE A 451 -18.85 11.81 13.37
N TRP A 452 -17.84 12.64 13.09
CA TRP A 452 -17.81 14.03 13.52
C TRP A 452 -18.80 14.87 12.70
N GLN A 453 -20.09 14.84 13.02
CA GLN A 453 -21.15 15.60 12.33
C GLN A 453 -21.70 16.73 13.22
N LYS A 454 -21.99 17.91 12.62
CA LYS A 454 -22.45 19.10 13.36
C LYS A 454 -23.89 19.00 13.88
N ASN A 455 -24.74 18.20 13.23
CA ASN A 455 -26.16 18.08 13.57
C ASN A 455 -26.43 16.69 14.14
N ASP A 456 -26.40 16.57 15.46
CA ASP A 456 -27.18 15.60 16.24
C ASP A 456 -27.18 14.11 15.79
N TYR A 457 -26.04 13.61 15.30
CA TYR A 457 -25.78 12.19 15.01
C TYR A 457 -26.84 11.51 14.10
N GLU A 458 -27.35 12.25 13.12
CA GLU A 458 -28.17 11.68 12.05
C GLU A 458 -27.32 10.96 11.01
N HIS A 459 -26.70 9.86 11.43
CA HIS A 459 -25.97 8.97 10.52
C HIS A 459 -26.94 8.12 9.70
N LYS A 460 -26.66 8.02 8.40
CA LYS A 460 -27.30 7.04 7.54
C LYS A 460 -26.83 5.63 7.93
N ILE A 461 -27.67 4.63 7.72
CA ILE A 461 -27.36 3.22 8.03
C ILE A 461 -26.04 2.78 7.37
N PHE A 462 -25.85 3.09 6.10
CA PHE A 462 -24.62 2.76 5.37
C PHE A 462 -23.37 3.42 5.98
N GLU A 463 -23.48 4.65 6.49
CA GLU A 463 -22.36 5.33 7.15
C GLU A 463 -21.95 4.59 8.43
N LEU A 464 -22.90 4.15 9.24
CA LEU A 464 -22.62 3.37 10.46
C LEU A 464 -21.94 2.04 10.15
N ILE A 465 -22.41 1.32 9.13
CA ILE A 465 -21.78 0.07 8.68
C ILE A 465 -20.35 0.35 8.21
N LEU A 466 -20.14 1.38 7.38
CA LEU A 466 -18.83 1.73 6.85
C LEU A 466 -17.84 2.12 7.95
N ILE A 467 -18.29 2.90 8.93
CA ILE A 467 -17.47 3.28 10.08
C ILE A 467 -17.04 2.03 10.87
N GLY A 468 -17.99 1.15 11.22
CA GLY A 468 -17.67 -0.10 11.94
C GLY A 468 -16.65 -0.93 11.16
N LEU A 469 -16.81 -1.03 9.84
CA LEU A 469 -15.91 -1.77 8.96
C LEU A 469 -14.51 -1.16 8.94
N LEU A 470 -14.40 0.17 8.84
CA LEU A 470 -13.12 0.87 8.84
C LEU A 470 -12.39 0.74 10.18
N PHE A 471 -13.11 0.69 11.30
CA PHE A 471 -12.52 0.38 12.60
C PHE A 471 -12.02 -1.06 12.69
N ALA A 472 -12.81 -2.04 12.25
CA ALA A 472 -12.36 -3.44 12.18
C ALA A 472 -11.10 -3.57 11.31
N PHE A 473 -11.08 -2.87 10.17
CA PHE A 473 -9.94 -2.84 9.27
C PHE A 473 -8.72 -2.16 9.91
N ALA A 474 -8.90 -1.03 10.59
CA ALA A 474 -7.82 -0.34 11.31
C ALA A 474 -7.17 -1.23 12.38
N ILE A 475 -7.96 -1.96 13.18
CA ILE A 475 -7.43 -2.89 14.19
C ILE A 475 -6.71 -4.07 13.52
N SER A 476 -7.26 -4.62 12.44
CA SER A 476 -6.64 -5.75 11.72
C SER A 476 -5.24 -5.43 11.19
N LEU A 477 -5.00 -4.17 10.83
CA LEU A 477 -3.71 -3.64 10.36
C LEU A 477 -2.81 -3.21 11.52
N ARG A 478 -3.42 -2.67 12.59
CA ARG A 478 -2.76 -2.10 13.77
C ARG A 478 -3.53 -2.45 15.06
N PRO A 479 -3.20 -3.59 15.70
CA PRO A 479 -3.81 -4.02 16.95
C PRO A 479 -3.68 -3.02 18.10
N ASN A 480 -2.64 -2.18 18.07
CA ASN A 480 -2.46 -1.10 19.04
C ASN A 480 -3.53 0.01 18.90
N PHE A 481 -4.46 -0.05 17.95
CA PHE A 481 -5.64 0.82 17.98
C PHE A 481 -6.82 0.19 18.72
N ALA A 482 -6.72 -1.09 19.12
CA ALA A 482 -7.82 -1.85 19.71
C ALA A 482 -8.38 -1.18 20.97
N ILE A 483 -7.54 -0.83 21.94
CA ILE A 483 -8.00 -0.22 23.21
C ILE A 483 -8.75 1.08 22.93
N SER A 484 -8.15 1.96 22.13
CA SER A 484 -8.76 3.23 21.76
C SER A 484 -10.12 3.03 21.06
N ILE A 485 -10.15 2.18 20.05
CA ILE A 485 -11.36 1.91 19.27
C ILE A 485 -12.42 1.24 20.16
N PHE A 486 -12.10 0.29 21.02
CA PHE A 486 -13.08 -0.34 21.91
C PHE A 486 -13.73 0.66 22.86
N ILE A 487 -12.95 1.57 23.48
CA ILE A 487 -13.52 2.62 24.33
C ILE A 487 -14.40 3.57 23.51
N LEU A 488 -14.01 3.91 22.28
CA LEU A 488 -14.84 4.71 21.37
C LEU A 488 -16.15 4.00 21.02
N LEU A 489 -16.08 2.71 20.66
CA LEU A 489 -17.24 1.88 20.34
C LEU A 489 -18.19 1.80 21.54
N LEU A 490 -17.68 1.57 22.75
CA LEU A 490 -18.48 1.51 23.98
C LEU A 490 -19.16 2.85 24.28
N GLY A 491 -18.43 3.96 24.22
CA GLY A 491 -19.00 5.29 24.47
C GLY A 491 -20.07 5.67 23.46
N ILE A 492 -19.85 5.39 22.17
CA ILE A 492 -20.85 5.64 21.12
C ILE A 492 -22.06 4.71 21.26
N SER A 493 -21.83 3.44 21.64
CA SER A 493 -22.92 2.49 21.87
C SER A 493 -23.79 2.93 23.04
N PHE A 494 -23.17 3.40 24.13
CA PHE A 494 -23.87 3.97 25.27
C PHE A 494 -24.67 5.22 24.87
N TYR A 495 -24.10 6.10 24.04
CA TYR A 495 -24.81 7.26 23.50
C TYR A 495 -26.07 6.88 22.71
N PHE A 496 -25.96 5.92 21.79
CA PHE A 496 -27.11 5.49 20.98
C PHE A 496 -28.17 4.78 21.81
N PHE A 497 -27.76 3.99 22.79
CA PHE A 497 -28.66 3.25 23.66
C PHE A 497 -29.36 4.17 24.67
N HIS A 498 -28.60 4.93 25.46
CA HIS A 498 -29.12 5.68 26.58
C HIS A 498 -29.70 7.04 26.17
N THR A 499 -29.00 7.80 25.32
CA THR A 499 -29.40 9.16 24.97
C THR A 499 -30.38 9.21 23.81
N LYS A 500 -30.17 8.41 22.75
CA LYS A 500 -31.02 8.43 21.55
C LYS A 500 -32.03 7.29 21.47
N GLN A 501 -31.98 6.31 22.38
CA GLN A 501 -32.84 5.11 22.42
C GLN A 501 -32.99 4.40 21.06
N ASN A 502 -31.91 4.35 20.27
CA ASN A 502 -31.95 3.88 18.89
C ASN A 502 -31.13 2.59 18.71
N ILE A 503 -31.71 1.47 19.12
CA ILE A 503 -31.10 0.12 19.03
C ILE A 503 -30.80 -0.25 17.57
N LYS A 504 -31.60 0.23 16.62
CA LYS A 504 -31.39 -0.03 15.19
C LYS A 504 -30.04 0.53 14.71
N LYS A 505 -29.66 1.74 15.12
CA LYS A 505 -28.35 2.32 14.80
C LYS A 505 -27.20 1.52 15.44
N LEU A 506 -27.36 1.09 16.68
CA LEU A 506 -26.39 0.24 17.36
C LEU A 506 -26.18 -1.09 16.62
N PHE A 507 -27.26 -1.75 16.19
CA PHE A 507 -27.19 -2.99 15.43
C PHE A 507 -26.38 -2.83 14.13
N TYR A 508 -26.67 -1.80 13.33
CA TYR A 508 -25.93 -1.59 12.07
C TYR A 508 -24.48 -1.20 12.28
N PHE A 509 -24.18 -0.46 13.35
CA PHE A 509 -22.81 -0.15 13.72
C PHE A 509 -22.04 -1.41 14.13
N GLY A 510 -22.65 -2.26 14.98
CA GLY A 510 -22.08 -3.56 15.36
C GLY A 510 -21.92 -4.51 14.18
N LEU A 511 -22.89 -4.53 13.25
CA LEU A 511 -22.79 -5.28 11.99
C LEU A 511 -21.59 -4.83 11.16
N GLY A 512 -21.36 -3.51 11.03
CA GLY A 512 -20.17 -3.00 10.37
C GLY A 512 -18.87 -3.44 11.04
N PHE A 513 -18.81 -3.49 12.37
CA PHE A 513 -17.62 -3.87 13.14
C PHE A 513 -17.41 -5.40 13.22
N SER A 514 -18.45 -6.20 12.98
CA SER A 514 -18.42 -7.67 13.07
C SER A 514 -17.30 -8.38 12.29
N PRO A 515 -16.78 -7.89 11.14
CA PRO A 515 -15.65 -8.52 10.46
C PRO A 515 -14.38 -8.64 11.31
N PHE A 516 -14.24 -7.85 12.38
CA PHE A 516 -13.14 -8.02 13.34
C PHE A 516 -13.12 -9.43 13.96
N LEU A 517 -14.30 -10.05 14.15
CA LEU A 517 -14.43 -11.40 14.70
C LEU A 517 -13.84 -12.48 13.78
N LEU A 518 -13.59 -12.18 12.50
CA LEU A 518 -12.94 -13.12 11.58
C LEU A 518 -11.51 -13.48 12.02
N ILE A 519 -10.83 -12.60 12.75
CA ILE A 519 -9.46 -12.85 13.25
C ILE A 519 -9.43 -13.98 14.29
N PRO A 520 -10.16 -13.91 15.42
CA PRO A 520 -10.20 -15.00 16.38
C PRO A 520 -10.86 -16.27 15.81
N LEU A 521 -11.89 -16.12 14.97
CA LEU A 521 -12.53 -17.27 14.30
C LEU A 521 -11.56 -18.01 13.37
N HIS A 522 -10.73 -17.28 12.62
CA HIS A 522 -9.66 -17.84 11.80
C HIS A 522 -8.69 -18.66 12.65
N ASN A 523 -8.14 -18.05 13.72
CA ASN A 523 -7.17 -18.69 14.61
C ASN A 523 -7.75 -19.97 15.25
N TYR A 524 -9.04 -19.96 15.59
CA TYR A 524 -9.73 -21.14 16.09
C TYR A 524 -9.95 -22.19 15.00
N HIS A 525 -10.42 -21.80 13.81
CA HIS A 525 -10.76 -22.72 12.72
C HIS A 525 -9.52 -23.46 12.20
N PHE A 526 -8.48 -22.72 11.82
CA PHE A 526 -7.25 -23.26 11.22
C PHE A 526 -6.21 -23.69 12.27
N GLY A 527 -6.10 -22.97 13.38
CA GLY A 527 -5.09 -23.19 14.41
C GLY A 527 -5.55 -23.94 15.64
N LYS A 528 -6.87 -24.15 15.81
CA LYS A 528 -7.48 -24.80 16.99
C LYS A 528 -7.25 -24.08 18.32
N ILE A 529 -6.79 -22.83 18.28
CA ILE A 529 -6.53 -22.00 19.47
C ILE A 529 -7.23 -20.66 19.31
N LEU A 530 -7.99 -20.24 20.33
CA LEU A 530 -8.64 -18.94 20.35
C LEU A 530 -7.63 -17.86 20.73
N VAL A 531 -7.00 -17.24 19.73
CA VAL A 531 -6.15 -16.06 19.91
C VAL A 531 -6.92 -14.82 19.46
N PRO A 532 -7.19 -13.83 20.35
CA PRO A 532 -8.06 -12.70 20.03
C PRO A 532 -7.61 -11.85 18.84
N ILE A 533 -6.30 -11.57 18.73
CA ILE A 533 -5.74 -10.74 17.66
C ILE A 533 -4.52 -11.40 17.03
N THR A 534 -3.38 -11.41 17.72
CA THR A 534 -2.15 -12.06 17.25
C THR A 534 -1.44 -12.79 18.39
N ALA A 535 -0.76 -13.89 18.07
CA ALA A 535 0.04 -14.64 19.05
C ALA A 535 1.31 -13.86 19.48
N SER A 536 1.74 -12.88 18.67
CA SER A 536 2.88 -12.02 18.99
C SER A 536 2.63 -11.03 20.12
N ALA A 537 1.37 -10.73 20.45
CA ALA A 537 1.01 -9.70 21.42
C ALA A 537 1.43 -10.04 22.87
N THR A 538 1.65 -11.31 23.17
CA THR A 538 2.02 -11.82 24.50
C THR A 538 3.50 -12.19 24.61
N ILE A 539 4.29 -11.99 23.56
CA ILE A 539 5.72 -12.26 23.57
C ILE A 539 6.43 -11.17 24.38
N LYS A 540 7.24 -11.55 25.37
CA LYS A 540 7.95 -10.61 26.27
C LYS A 540 8.74 -9.53 25.52
N ASN A 541 9.39 -9.87 24.40
CA ASN A 541 10.14 -8.91 23.59
C ASN A 541 9.26 -7.80 22.99
N ASN A 542 7.98 -8.08 22.75
CA ASN A 542 7.03 -7.09 22.20
C ASN A 542 6.36 -6.25 23.28
N MET A 543 6.55 -6.58 24.57
CA MET A 543 6.03 -5.87 25.73
C MET A 543 7.20 -5.47 26.65
N PRO A 544 8.00 -4.47 26.27
CA PRO A 544 9.25 -4.13 26.96
C PRO A 544 9.06 -3.84 28.45
N ASN A 545 7.91 -3.28 28.83
CA ASN A 545 7.50 -3.02 30.20
C ASN A 545 6.39 -4.00 30.62
N HIS A 546 6.73 -5.29 30.74
CA HIS A 546 5.83 -6.32 31.26
C HIS A 546 5.33 -5.96 32.69
N PRO A 547 4.14 -6.39 33.14
CA PRO A 547 3.62 -6.07 34.47
C PRO A 547 4.59 -6.40 35.62
N ASP A 548 5.41 -7.45 35.48
CA ASP A 548 6.42 -7.81 36.48
C ASP A 548 7.43 -6.67 36.72
N ILE A 549 7.83 -5.94 35.67
CA ILE A 549 8.77 -4.80 35.77
C ILE A 549 8.12 -3.64 36.54
N TRP A 550 6.82 -3.43 36.37
CA TRP A 550 6.08 -2.45 37.15
C TRP A 550 6.03 -2.84 38.64
N ILE A 551 5.77 -4.11 38.93
CA ILE A 551 5.78 -4.64 40.30
C ILE A 551 7.17 -4.46 40.92
N ASP A 552 8.23 -4.78 40.20
CA ASP A 552 9.61 -4.60 40.67
C ASP A 552 9.94 -3.13 40.96
N CYS A 553 9.50 -2.20 40.11
CA CYS A 553 9.66 -0.77 40.36
C CYS A 553 8.86 -0.31 41.59
N PHE A 554 7.62 -0.80 41.79
CA PHE A 554 6.84 -0.51 42.99
C PHE A 554 7.46 -1.09 44.27
N ASN A 555 8.21 -2.18 44.16
CA ASN A 555 9.06 -2.75 45.21
C ASN A 555 10.42 -2.04 45.34
N SER A 556 10.54 -0.83 44.79
CA SER A 556 11.73 0.04 44.86
C SER A 556 12.97 -0.46 44.13
N SER A 557 12.82 -1.27 43.06
CA SER A 557 13.93 -1.60 42.16
C SER A 557 14.28 -0.41 41.26
N GLU A 558 15.43 0.22 41.51
CA GLU A 558 15.93 1.36 40.72
C GLU A 558 16.09 1.02 39.24
N ILE A 559 16.58 -0.19 38.92
CA ILE A 559 16.78 -0.66 37.54
C ILE A 559 15.45 -0.76 36.80
N ALA A 560 14.42 -1.31 37.45
CA ALA A 560 13.09 -1.45 36.87
C ALA A 560 12.44 -0.08 36.63
N CYS A 561 12.55 0.84 37.60
CA CYS A 561 12.03 2.19 37.47
C CYS A 561 12.74 3.00 36.37
N SER A 562 14.07 2.91 36.29
CA SER A 562 14.85 3.57 35.23
C SER A 562 14.42 3.09 33.84
N ARG A 563 14.28 1.77 33.68
CA ARG A 563 13.78 1.17 32.42
C ARG A 563 12.39 1.66 32.03
N ILE A 564 11.48 1.81 33.00
CA ILE A 564 10.14 2.36 32.75
C ILE A 564 10.23 3.82 32.27
N ILE A 565 11.05 4.65 32.92
CA ILE A 565 11.24 6.06 32.56
C ILE A 565 11.82 6.18 31.15
N ASP A 566 12.86 5.40 30.84
CA ASP A 566 13.47 5.37 29.51
C ASP A 566 12.46 4.99 28.43
N HIS A 567 11.65 3.96 28.69
CA HIS A 567 10.57 3.53 27.79
C HIS A 567 9.51 4.61 27.59
N ILE A 568 9.06 5.27 28.66
CA ILE A 568 8.12 6.40 28.56
C ILE A 568 8.74 7.54 27.75
N GLY A 569 10.05 7.79 27.89
CA GLY A 569 10.78 8.78 27.12
C GLY A 569 10.79 8.55 25.60
N ILE A 570 10.62 7.30 25.14
CA ILE A 570 10.45 6.96 23.73
C ILE A 570 9.05 7.38 23.22
N TRP A 571 8.02 7.23 24.07
CA TRP A 571 6.65 7.57 23.73
C TRP A 571 6.36 9.08 23.83
N ILE A 572 6.74 9.71 24.94
CA ILE A 572 6.63 11.14 25.19
C ILE A 572 8.04 11.68 25.39
N SER A 573 8.64 12.15 24.29
CA SER A 573 9.98 12.74 24.36
C SER A 573 9.98 14.03 25.17
N TYR A 574 10.90 14.15 26.12
CA TYR A 574 11.13 15.38 26.88
C TYR A 574 11.58 16.56 26.00
N LYS A 575 12.10 16.28 24.80
CA LYS A 575 12.47 17.30 23.80
C LYS A 575 11.25 17.88 23.08
N GLU A 576 10.10 17.23 23.22
CA GLU A 576 8.86 17.53 22.51
C GLU A 576 7.73 17.82 23.52
N PRO A 577 7.80 18.95 24.26
CA PRO A 577 6.88 19.27 25.36
C PRO A 577 5.41 19.38 24.91
N TRP A 578 5.17 19.53 23.61
CA TRP A 578 3.85 19.57 23.01
C TRP A 578 3.06 18.25 23.17
N TYR A 579 3.70 17.09 23.35
CA TYR A 579 2.98 15.85 23.68
C TYR A 579 2.25 15.94 25.02
N ILE A 580 2.94 16.44 26.05
CA ILE A 580 2.36 16.64 27.39
C ILE A 580 1.19 17.63 27.30
N LEU A 581 1.37 18.72 26.55
CA LEU A 581 0.31 19.70 26.33
C LEU A 581 -0.94 19.08 25.69
N ILE A 582 -0.78 18.30 24.61
CA ILE A 582 -1.92 17.63 23.96
C ILE A 582 -2.59 16.64 24.91
N PHE A 583 -1.81 15.86 25.66
CA PHE A 583 -2.36 14.91 26.63
C PHE A 583 -3.17 15.59 27.73
N LEU A 584 -2.68 16.72 28.27
CA LEU A 584 -3.43 17.54 29.24
C LEU A 584 -4.69 18.16 28.64
N LEU A 585 -4.63 18.62 27.39
CA LEU A 585 -5.79 19.16 26.69
C LEU A 585 -6.91 18.12 26.51
N LEU A 586 -6.58 16.84 26.29
CA LEU A 586 -7.58 15.77 26.24
C LEU A 586 -8.37 15.66 27.56
N TRP A 587 -7.69 15.74 28.70
CA TRP A 587 -8.34 15.77 30.01
C TRP A 587 -9.24 17.00 30.19
N ILE A 588 -8.77 18.16 29.74
CA ILE A 588 -9.58 19.39 29.75
C ILE A 588 -10.85 19.20 28.92
N ILE A 589 -10.78 18.58 27.74
CA ILE A 589 -11.96 18.35 26.88
C ILE A 589 -13.03 17.53 27.59
N ILE A 590 -12.64 16.48 28.33
CA ILE A 590 -13.57 15.61 29.07
C ILE A 590 -14.40 16.43 30.07
N PHE A 591 -13.75 17.29 30.85
CA PHE A 591 -14.40 18.06 31.91
C PHE A 591 -14.98 19.40 31.43
N HIS A 592 -14.63 19.85 30.21
CA HIS A 592 -15.09 21.11 29.68
C HIS A 592 -16.59 21.07 29.34
N LYS A 593 -17.34 22.06 29.84
CA LYS A 593 -18.81 22.09 29.74
C LYS A 593 -19.31 22.20 28.30
N ASN A 594 -18.62 22.97 27.45
CA ASN A 594 -19.08 23.24 26.09
C ASN A 594 -18.62 22.18 25.07
N SER A 595 -17.83 21.19 25.48
CA SER A 595 -17.44 20.09 24.59
C SER A 595 -18.65 19.19 24.33
N SER A 596 -18.83 18.81 23.07
CA SER A 596 -19.86 17.87 22.66
C SER A 596 -19.64 16.48 23.28
N TYR A 597 -20.71 15.67 23.34
CA TYR A 597 -20.61 14.31 23.88
C TYR A 597 -19.60 13.45 23.10
N PHE A 598 -19.53 13.62 21.77
CA PHE A 598 -18.58 12.91 20.92
C PHE A 598 -17.14 13.31 21.24
N GLU A 599 -16.86 14.61 21.38
CA GLU A 599 -15.52 15.09 21.75
C GLU A 599 -15.07 14.51 23.08
N LYS A 600 -15.97 14.39 24.05
CA LYS A 600 -15.68 13.76 25.35
C LYS A 600 -15.37 12.28 25.20
N ILE A 601 -16.21 11.51 24.51
CA ILE A 601 -15.95 10.08 24.24
C ILE A 601 -14.61 9.91 23.51
N LEU A 602 -14.38 10.72 22.47
CA LEU A 602 -13.18 10.63 21.66
C LEU A 602 -11.93 10.96 22.48
N ALA A 603 -11.98 12.01 23.32
CA ALA A 603 -10.89 12.34 24.23
C ALA A 603 -10.61 11.21 25.23
N THR A 604 -11.64 10.60 25.81
CA THR A 604 -11.51 9.42 26.70
C THR A 604 -10.89 8.23 25.96
N SER A 605 -11.34 7.97 24.73
CA SER A 605 -10.80 6.92 23.85
C SER A 605 -9.33 7.16 23.50
N MET A 606 -8.93 8.41 23.24
CA MET A 606 -7.54 8.74 22.96
C MET A 606 -6.65 8.59 24.19
N ILE A 607 -7.11 9.03 25.37
CA ILE A 607 -6.39 8.81 26.63
C ILE A 607 -6.17 7.31 26.87
N ALA A 608 -7.23 6.49 26.72
CA ALA A 608 -7.10 5.04 26.85
C ALA A 608 -6.14 4.43 25.81
N GLY A 609 -6.18 4.91 24.56
CA GLY A 609 -5.24 4.51 23.52
C GLY A 609 -3.79 4.85 23.83
N HIS A 610 -3.55 5.96 24.52
CA HIS A 610 -2.23 6.36 24.98
C HIS A 610 -1.70 5.47 26.10
N LEU A 611 -2.56 5.04 27.04
CA LEU A 611 -2.15 4.22 28.20
C LEU A 611 -1.51 2.88 27.81
N GLN A 612 -1.82 2.32 26.63
CA GLN A 612 -1.18 1.07 26.19
C GLN A 612 0.34 1.20 26.02
N PHE A 613 0.83 2.41 25.71
CA PHE A 613 2.25 2.67 25.49
C PHE A 613 3.06 2.69 26.79
N LEU A 614 2.41 2.56 27.95
CA LEU A 614 3.07 2.25 29.21
C LEU A 614 3.70 0.84 29.20
N PHE A 615 3.15 -0.06 28.39
CA PHE A 615 3.57 -1.47 28.31
C PHE A 615 4.25 -1.82 26.98
N TYR A 616 3.74 -1.26 25.88
CA TYR A 616 4.21 -1.50 24.51
C TYR A 616 5.02 -0.31 23.98
N GLU A 617 5.88 -0.55 22.98
CA GLU A 617 6.68 0.53 22.37
C GLU A 617 5.82 1.66 21.78
N GLY A 618 6.15 2.91 22.13
CA GLY A 618 5.47 4.12 21.68
C GLY A 618 6.08 4.82 20.47
N VAL A 619 6.92 4.14 19.69
CA VAL A 619 7.63 4.74 18.54
C VAL A 619 6.66 5.34 17.51
N ALA A 620 7.11 6.37 16.79
CA ALA A 620 6.37 7.14 15.79
C ALA A 620 5.37 6.31 14.95
N ARG A 621 5.85 5.24 14.29
CA ARG A 621 5.02 4.37 13.43
C ARG A 621 3.82 3.74 14.15
N TYR A 622 3.94 3.47 15.45
CA TYR A 622 2.89 2.83 16.26
C TYR A 622 1.97 3.88 16.88
N SER A 623 2.50 5.01 17.35
CA SER A 623 1.75 6.02 18.08
C SER A 623 1.12 7.12 17.22
N HIS A 624 1.62 7.36 16.00
CA HIS A 624 1.14 8.45 15.12
C HIS A 624 -0.38 8.48 14.91
N GLY A 625 -1.05 7.33 14.78
CA GLY A 625 -2.50 7.31 14.62
C GLY A 625 -3.25 7.87 15.82
N ILE A 626 -2.84 7.48 17.03
CA ILE A 626 -3.42 7.98 18.28
C ILE A 626 -3.06 9.46 18.46
N TRP A 627 -1.79 9.83 18.29
CA TRP A 627 -1.36 11.23 18.39
C TRP A 627 -2.07 12.16 17.40
N LEU A 628 -2.32 11.71 16.17
CA LEU A 628 -3.00 12.51 15.15
C LEU A 628 -4.45 12.79 15.56
N ILE A 629 -5.19 11.77 16.00
CA ILE A 629 -6.58 11.95 16.44
C ILE A 629 -6.64 12.76 17.75
N SER A 630 -5.70 12.54 18.68
CA SER A 630 -5.53 13.38 19.88
C SER A 630 -5.34 14.85 19.52
N PHE A 631 -4.43 15.15 18.60
CA PHE A 631 -4.20 16.50 18.11
C PHE A 631 -5.45 17.10 17.47
N LEU A 632 -6.11 16.37 16.55
CA LEU A 632 -7.36 16.82 15.93
C LEU A 632 -8.44 17.13 16.96
N THR A 633 -8.55 16.32 18.01
CA THR A 633 -9.55 16.49 19.08
C THR A 633 -9.30 17.75 19.89
N CYS A 634 -8.03 18.16 20.06
CA CYS A 634 -7.64 19.36 20.79
C CYS A 634 -7.76 20.67 19.99
N ILE A 635 -7.86 20.61 18.65
CA ILE A 635 -7.92 21.80 17.78
C ILE A 635 -9.00 22.83 18.20
N PRO A 636 -10.25 22.45 18.50
CA PRO A 636 -11.28 23.43 18.87
C PRO A 636 -10.91 24.27 20.10
N ILE A 637 -10.34 23.63 21.14
CA ILE A 637 -9.88 24.34 22.34
C ILE A 637 -8.67 25.21 22.02
N ILE A 638 -7.72 24.70 21.23
CA ILE A 638 -6.52 25.45 20.84
C ILE A 638 -6.92 26.72 20.08
N CYS A 639 -7.76 26.61 19.05
CA CYS A 639 -8.16 27.74 18.21
C CYS A 639 -9.09 28.73 18.92
N ASN A 640 -10.04 28.26 19.73
CA ASN A 640 -11.07 29.13 20.31
C ASN A 640 -10.74 29.65 21.71
N THR A 641 -9.85 28.99 22.45
CA THR A 641 -9.56 29.35 23.85
C THR A 641 -8.10 29.72 24.06
N VAL A 642 -7.16 28.88 23.59
CA VAL A 642 -5.73 29.08 23.84
C VAL A 642 -5.18 30.21 22.97
N TRP A 643 -5.38 30.14 21.65
CA TRP A 643 -4.82 31.10 20.70
C TRP A 643 -5.29 32.55 20.93
N PRO A 644 -6.58 32.86 21.16
CA PRO A 644 -7.01 34.23 21.40
C PRO A 644 -6.38 34.86 22.65
N ARG A 645 -6.09 34.05 23.68
CA ARG A 645 -5.39 34.52 24.88
C ARG A 645 -3.92 34.82 24.58
N ILE A 646 -3.24 33.96 23.80
CA ILE A 646 -1.86 34.18 23.38
C ILE A 646 -1.76 35.42 22.47
N ASP A 647 -2.64 35.57 21.48
CA ASP A 647 -2.67 36.72 20.58
C ASP A 647 -2.89 38.04 21.34
N LYS A 648 -3.76 38.03 22.35
CA LYS A 648 -3.97 39.21 23.23
C LYS A 648 -2.68 39.58 23.98
N VAL A 649 -1.98 38.60 24.56
CA VAL A 649 -0.70 38.83 25.26
C VAL A 649 0.38 39.33 24.29
N TYR A 650 0.50 38.71 23.11
CA TYR A 650 1.46 39.14 22.08
C TYR A 650 1.22 40.59 21.63
N LYS A 651 -0.05 40.97 21.39
CA LYS A 651 -0.42 42.35 21.04
C LYS A 651 -0.07 43.33 22.17
N LEU A 652 -0.30 42.95 23.43
CA LEU A 652 0.10 43.77 24.58
C LEU A 652 1.62 43.98 24.64
N ILE A 653 2.42 42.92 24.45
CA ILE A 653 3.89 43.01 24.43
C ILE A 653 4.40 43.86 23.26
N LYS A 654 3.81 43.67 22.07
CA LYS A 654 4.19 44.45 20.88
C LYS A 654 3.86 45.93 21.04
N ASN A 655 2.71 46.26 21.62
CA ASN A 655 2.34 47.64 21.92
C ASN A 655 3.27 48.24 22.97
N TYR A 656 3.66 47.48 24.00
CA TYR A 656 4.61 47.95 25.02
C TYR A 656 6.01 48.28 24.44
N LYS A 657 6.46 47.53 23.42
CA LYS A 657 7.69 47.82 22.66
C LYS A 657 7.62 49.01 21.70
N TYR A 658 6.43 49.57 21.45
CA TYR A 658 6.23 50.74 20.60
C TYR A 658 6.06 52.04 21.40
N TYR A 659 5.81 51.94 22.71
CA TYR A 659 5.65 53.08 23.63
C TYR A 659 6.87 53.32 24.54
N ASN A 660 7.86 52.41 24.50
CA ASN A 660 9.23 52.62 24.96
C ASN A 660 10.14 52.65 23.73
#